data_AF-A0A2G6EIA7-F1
#
_entry.id   AF-A0A2G6EIA7-F1
#
_cell.length_a   1.000
_cell.length_b   1.000
_cell.length_c   1.000
_cell.angle_alpha   90.00
_cell.angle_beta   90.00
_cell.angle_gamma   90.00
#
_symmetry.space_group_name_H-M   'P 1'
#
loop_
_entity.id
_entity.type
_entity.pdbx_description
1 polymer ?
#
loop_
_entity_poly.entity_id
_entity_poly.type
_entity_poly.pdbx_seq_one_letter_code
_entity_poly.pdbx_strand_id
1 'polypeptide(L)'
;MKTGKWLVAGAVLALIVAFVALDLSRFVSFEYLKGSQERLAAWRDASPMTFLGGYFVVYLAVTALSLPGAVILTLAGGALFGFVTGSVVVSFASSIGATLAFLVSRYVLRDSVEARFSDRLATINRNLEQDGAFYLFTLRLVPVFPFFLINLLMGLTRLRTPVFYLVSQIGMLPATLVFVNAGTQLAKIESPDDVLSPALLASFALLGLFPLITRKLIEVFKARQVYRGYRKPGRFERDIVVIGAGAGGLVSAYIGAAVKAKVTLIEEHAMGGDCLNTGCVPSKALIRSARAMHEIANADAHGIRNAGGELDFKATMARIHAVIARIEPHDSVERYTSLGVEVVQGHGVIRSPWEVEVDGRVITTRSIIIATGASPVVPPINGIDTVDYLTSENLWTLETLPQRLVVLGGGPVGCELTQAFRRLGSAVTQVEMAPRLLAREDPDVSALLAERFREEGVSVLLDTRATAVRREDGESVLLAEGPDGEVRVAFDEIIVAVGRKANTAGFGLDTLGIPLTANGTIETNDCLQTRFPNIHAVGDVAGPYQFTHTASHQAWYAVVNALFGTFRRFAADYHVIPRATFTAPEIARVGLNETEARERGIAVEVTRYGIDDLDRAIADGTAEGFVKVLTPPGKDRILGVTIVGDHAGDIIAEYVLAMKHGLGLNRILGTIHIYPTLAEANKFAAGEWRRANQPSWALTLLEKYHAWRRG
;
A
#
# COMPACT_ATOMS: atom_id res chain seq x y z
N MET A 1 30.75 4.50 20.19
CA MET A 1 30.40 5.12 18.89
C MET A 1 29.67 6.47 18.95
N LYS A 2 29.07 6.90 20.08
CA LYS A 2 28.30 8.17 20.14
C LYS A 2 29.18 9.44 20.14
N THR A 3 30.39 9.40 20.71
CA THR A 3 31.25 10.58 20.94
C THR A 3 31.74 11.24 19.64
N GLY A 4 32.14 10.47 18.63
CA GLY A 4 32.61 11.01 17.34
C GLY A 4 31.52 11.75 16.54
N LYS A 5 30.27 11.28 16.60
CA LYS A 5 29.14 11.94 15.94
C LYS A 5 28.84 13.31 16.56
N TRP A 6 28.87 13.40 17.88
CA TRP A 6 28.66 14.66 18.60
C TRP A 6 29.78 15.67 18.35
N LEU A 7 31.03 15.22 18.19
CA LEU A 7 32.14 16.10 17.81
C LEU A 7 31.95 16.67 16.40
N VAL A 8 31.59 15.85 15.41
CA VAL A 8 31.33 16.34 14.05
C VAL A 8 30.13 17.27 14.01
N ALA A 9 29.02 16.91 14.68
CA ALA A 9 27.84 17.75 14.77
C ALA A 9 28.14 19.09 15.48
N GLY A 10 28.89 19.05 16.58
CA GLY A 10 29.32 20.22 17.33
C GLY A 10 30.24 21.13 16.51
N ALA A 11 31.18 20.57 15.74
CA ALA A 11 32.06 21.34 14.86
C ALA A 11 31.28 22.02 13.73
N VAL A 12 30.35 21.32 13.08
CA VAL A 12 29.49 21.89 12.03
C VAL A 12 28.60 22.99 12.62
N LEU A 13 27.99 22.76 13.79
CA LEU A 13 27.18 23.76 14.47
C LEU A 13 28.01 25.00 14.85
N ALA A 14 29.22 24.80 15.38
CA ALA A 14 30.13 25.90 15.72
C ALA A 14 30.50 26.74 14.49
N LEU A 15 30.75 26.11 13.33
CA LEU A 15 31.02 26.82 12.08
C LEU A 15 29.81 27.61 11.58
N ILE A 16 28.60 27.06 11.68
CA ILE A 16 27.36 27.76 11.32
C ILE A 16 27.11 28.94 12.27
N VAL A 17 27.27 28.72 13.58
CA VAL A 17 27.14 29.77 14.60
C VAL A 17 28.18 30.86 14.39
N ALA A 18 29.44 30.51 14.11
CA ALA A 18 30.48 31.48 13.79
C ALA A 18 30.13 32.29 12.53
N PHE A 19 29.61 31.64 11.48
CA PHE A 19 29.17 32.32 10.26
C PHE A 19 28.07 33.38 10.53
N VAL A 20 27.11 33.07 11.40
CA VAL A 20 26.03 33.99 11.77
C VAL A 20 26.52 35.06 12.76
N ALA A 21 27.23 34.66 13.82
CA ALA A 21 27.68 35.55 14.88
C ALA A 21 28.72 36.57 14.41
N LEU A 22 29.58 36.18 13.46
CA LEU A 22 30.55 37.08 12.83
C LEU A 22 29.95 37.86 11.63
N ASP A 23 28.65 37.71 11.39
CA ASP A 23 27.92 38.33 10.28
C ASP A 23 28.62 38.12 8.92
N LEU A 24 29.12 36.90 8.68
CA LEU A 24 29.82 36.58 7.43
C LEU A 24 28.85 36.49 6.25
N SER A 25 27.54 36.41 6.52
CA SER A 25 26.48 36.42 5.51
C SER A 25 26.51 37.68 4.63
N ARG A 26 26.95 38.82 5.18
CA ARG A 26 27.10 40.07 4.42
C ARG A 26 28.06 39.94 3.24
N PHE A 27 29.12 39.14 3.36
CA PHE A 27 30.15 38.98 2.33
C PHE A 27 29.68 38.13 1.13
N VAL A 28 28.62 37.34 1.33
CA VAL A 28 27.96 36.55 0.28
C VAL A 28 26.61 37.15 -0.12
N SER A 29 26.35 38.41 0.26
CA SER A 29 25.17 39.16 -0.15
C SER A 29 25.35 39.79 -1.53
N PHE A 30 24.22 40.03 -2.21
CA PHE A 30 24.22 40.69 -3.51
C PHE A 30 24.77 42.12 -3.43
N GLU A 31 24.38 42.88 -2.41
CA GLU A 31 24.82 44.27 -2.20
C GLU A 31 26.33 44.39 -2.03
N TYR A 32 26.93 43.52 -1.20
CA TYR A 32 28.38 43.53 -0.98
C TYR A 32 29.17 43.17 -2.23
N LEU A 33 28.73 42.15 -2.97
CA LEU A 33 29.40 41.71 -4.19
C LEU A 33 29.32 42.77 -5.29
N LYS A 34 28.17 43.42 -5.44
CA LYS A 34 28.00 44.54 -6.37
C LYS A 34 28.88 45.73 -5.96
N GLY A 35 28.83 46.13 -4.69
CA GLY A 35 29.63 47.25 -4.17
C GLY A 35 31.15 46.98 -4.13
N SER A 36 31.56 45.71 -4.16
CA SER A 36 32.98 45.30 -4.17
C SER A 36 33.47 44.82 -5.54
N GLN A 37 32.67 44.93 -6.60
CA GLN A 37 32.95 44.32 -7.89
C GLN A 37 34.30 44.75 -8.49
N GLU A 38 34.59 46.06 -8.52
CA GLU A 38 35.87 46.59 -9.03
C GLU A 38 37.07 46.13 -8.21
N ARG A 39 36.94 46.14 -6.87
CA ARG A 39 38.00 45.68 -5.95
C ARG A 39 38.28 44.18 -6.10
N LEU A 40 37.24 43.37 -6.25
CA LEU A 40 37.36 41.94 -6.48
C LEU A 40 37.96 41.63 -7.86
N ALA A 41 37.59 42.39 -8.89
CA ALA A 41 38.18 42.30 -10.21
C ALA A 41 39.68 42.66 -10.20
N ALA A 42 40.07 43.75 -9.53
CA ALA A 42 41.47 44.13 -9.39
C ALA A 42 42.30 43.08 -8.63
N TRP A 43 41.75 42.46 -7.58
CA TRP A 43 42.44 41.38 -6.85
C TRP A 43 42.54 40.10 -7.70
N ARG A 44 41.49 39.76 -8.45
CA ARG A 44 41.51 38.66 -9.41
C ARG A 44 42.62 38.88 -10.44
N ASP A 45 42.76 40.08 -10.99
CA ASP A 45 43.74 40.38 -12.03
C ASP A 45 45.17 40.40 -11.49
N ALA A 46 45.37 40.87 -10.25
CA ALA A 46 46.66 40.86 -9.59
C ALA A 46 47.13 39.46 -9.14
N SER A 47 46.20 38.54 -8.84
CA SER A 47 46.55 37.18 -8.38
C SER A 47 45.49 36.14 -8.78
N PRO A 48 45.42 35.75 -10.08
CA PRO A 48 44.31 34.95 -10.62
C PRO A 48 44.13 33.59 -9.94
N MET A 49 45.22 32.84 -9.74
CA MET A 49 45.16 31.48 -9.18
C MET A 49 44.78 31.48 -7.70
N THR A 50 45.31 32.43 -6.92
CA THR A 50 45.00 32.58 -5.50
C THR A 50 43.55 33.01 -5.30
N PHE A 51 43.06 33.93 -6.13
CA PHE A 51 41.67 34.37 -6.10
C PHE A 51 40.71 33.24 -6.49
N LEU A 52 41.02 32.49 -7.55
CA LEU A 52 40.26 31.31 -8.00
C LEU A 52 40.17 30.25 -6.90
N GLY A 53 41.31 29.92 -6.27
CA GLY A 53 41.39 28.96 -5.17
C GLY A 53 40.60 29.41 -3.94
N GLY A 54 40.73 30.69 -3.56
CA GLY A 54 39.96 31.27 -2.46
C GLY A 54 38.45 31.23 -2.71
N TYR A 55 38.01 31.63 -3.90
CA TYR A 55 36.61 31.54 -4.31
C TYR A 55 36.10 30.08 -4.28
N PHE A 56 36.88 29.14 -4.80
CA PHE A 56 36.54 27.72 -4.80
C PHE A 56 36.34 27.17 -3.38
N VAL A 57 37.26 27.49 -2.45
CA VAL A 57 37.17 27.07 -1.05
C VAL A 57 35.96 27.68 -0.36
N VAL A 58 35.70 28.97 -0.58
CA VAL A 58 34.53 29.66 -0.01
C VAL A 58 33.23 29.03 -0.52
N TYR A 59 33.12 28.80 -1.82
CA TYR A 59 31.95 28.15 -2.42
C TYR A 59 31.73 26.75 -1.85
N LEU A 60 32.81 25.96 -1.76
CA LEU A 60 32.80 24.61 -1.19
C LEU A 60 32.32 24.65 0.27
N ALA A 61 32.85 25.55 1.10
CA ALA A 61 32.47 25.70 2.50
C ALA A 61 30.99 26.08 2.67
N VAL A 62 30.52 27.09 1.92
CA VAL A 62 29.11 27.50 1.92
C VAL A 62 28.20 26.33 1.54
N THR A 63 28.58 25.56 0.53
CA THR A 63 27.79 24.42 0.06
C THR A 63 27.82 23.24 1.03
N ALA A 64 28.99 22.91 1.58
CA ALA A 64 29.18 21.79 2.51
C ALA A 64 28.46 22.02 3.84
N LEU A 65 28.46 23.26 4.33
CA LEU A 65 27.74 23.67 5.54
C LEU A 65 26.27 23.99 5.28
N SER A 66 25.79 23.87 4.03
CA SER A 66 24.41 24.18 3.65
C SER A 66 23.98 25.61 4.00
N LEU A 67 24.91 26.56 3.92
CA LEU A 67 24.70 27.97 4.24
C LEU A 67 23.96 28.71 3.11
N PRO A 68 23.16 29.74 3.43
CA PRO A 68 22.57 30.61 2.41
C PRO A 68 23.67 31.38 1.67
N GLY A 69 23.51 31.58 0.35
CA GLY A 69 24.43 32.37 -0.48
C GLY A 69 25.03 31.64 -1.69
N ALA A 70 24.84 30.32 -1.83
CA ALA A 70 25.37 29.57 -2.98
C ALA A 70 24.87 30.09 -4.35
N VAL A 71 23.60 30.54 -4.43
CA VAL A 71 23.03 31.15 -5.64
C VAL A 71 23.76 32.45 -5.99
N ILE A 72 23.98 33.30 -4.98
CA ILE A 72 24.66 34.58 -5.13
C ILE A 72 26.13 34.36 -5.54
N LEU A 73 26.81 33.39 -4.91
CA LEU A 73 28.15 32.99 -5.32
C LEU A 73 28.17 32.46 -6.75
N THR A 74 27.19 31.66 -7.18
CA THR A 74 27.12 31.17 -8.57
C THR A 74 27.02 32.33 -9.57
N LEU A 75 26.18 33.34 -9.29
CA LEU A 75 26.09 34.56 -10.10
C LEU A 75 27.43 35.32 -10.09
N ALA A 76 28.06 35.45 -8.92
CA ALA A 76 29.38 36.07 -8.78
C ALA A 76 30.45 35.32 -9.58
N GLY A 77 30.38 33.98 -9.66
CA GLY A 77 31.26 33.17 -10.47
C GLY A 77 31.19 33.53 -11.96
N GLY A 78 29.98 33.79 -12.47
CA GLY A 78 29.80 34.33 -13.81
C GLY A 78 30.36 35.74 -13.97
N ALA A 79 30.03 36.64 -13.05
CA ALA A 79 30.49 38.03 -13.09
C ALA A 79 32.03 38.16 -13.01
N LEU A 80 32.68 37.35 -12.17
CA LEU A 80 34.10 37.43 -11.86
C LEU A 80 34.98 36.61 -12.79
N PHE A 81 34.50 35.47 -13.33
CA PHE A 81 35.35 34.56 -14.12
C PHE A 81 34.88 34.39 -15.57
N GLY A 82 33.74 34.99 -15.95
CA GLY A 82 33.14 34.76 -17.25
C GLY A 82 32.45 33.40 -17.35
N PHE A 83 31.82 33.14 -18.50
CA PHE A 83 30.96 31.96 -18.66
C PHE A 83 31.71 30.64 -18.53
N VAL A 84 32.83 30.49 -19.25
CA VAL A 84 33.57 29.21 -19.31
C VAL A 84 34.22 28.88 -17.97
N THR A 85 35.08 29.75 -17.47
CA THR A 85 35.81 29.52 -16.21
C THR A 85 34.86 29.50 -15.02
N GLY A 86 33.87 30.40 -14.97
CA GLY A 86 32.84 30.39 -13.92
C GLY A 86 32.05 29.09 -13.89
N SER A 87 31.68 28.54 -15.06
CA SER A 87 30.95 27.27 -15.14
C SER A 87 31.75 26.09 -14.62
N VAL A 88 33.03 25.98 -14.98
CA VAL A 88 33.89 24.88 -14.52
C VAL A 88 34.08 24.98 -13.00
N VAL A 89 34.50 26.13 -12.50
CA VAL A 89 34.83 26.32 -11.08
C VAL A 89 33.60 26.09 -10.21
N VAL A 90 32.46 26.68 -10.55
CA VAL A 90 31.23 26.51 -9.80
C VAL A 90 30.72 25.07 -9.89
N SER A 91 30.75 24.43 -11.06
CA SER A 91 30.28 23.05 -11.21
C SER A 91 31.03 22.10 -10.27
N PHE A 92 32.37 22.14 -10.26
CA PHE A 92 33.16 21.28 -9.37
C PHE A 92 33.04 21.67 -7.89
N ALA A 93 33.11 22.96 -7.55
CA ALA A 93 32.98 23.41 -6.16
C ALA A 93 31.63 23.00 -5.56
N SER A 94 30.56 23.12 -6.35
CA SER A 94 29.19 22.79 -5.95
C SER A 94 28.97 21.29 -5.75
N SER A 95 29.45 20.43 -6.66
CA SER A 95 29.33 18.97 -6.52
C SER A 95 30.16 18.40 -5.38
N ILE A 96 31.38 18.91 -5.17
CA ILE A 96 32.25 18.50 -4.06
C ILE A 96 31.63 18.95 -2.74
N GLY A 97 31.24 20.22 -2.63
CA GLY A 97 30.57 20.76 -1.44
C GLY A 97 29.28 20.00 -1.11
N ALA A 98 28.45 19.69 -2.12
CA ALA A 98 27.24 18.88 -1.93
C ALA A 98 27.55 17.47 -1.43
N THR A 99 28.64 16.87 -1.90
CA THR A 99 29.09 15.53 -1.46
C THR A 99 29.56 15.56 -0.02
N LEU A 100 30.23 16.63 0.42
CA LEU A 100 30.59 16.82 1.83
C LEU A 100 29.36 16.99 2.73
N ALA A 101 28.39 17.82 2.34
CA ALA A 101 27.12 17.96 3.07
C ALA A 101 26.38 16.61 3.19
N PHE A 102 26.34 15.84 2.11
CA PHE A 102 25.78 14.50 2.06
C PHE A 102 26.49 13.53 3.03
N LEU A 103 27.83 13.55 3.07
CA LEU A 103 28.61 12.70 3.98
C LEU A 103 28.42 13.09 5.44
N VAL A 104 28.38 14.39 5.74
CA VAL A 104 28.10 14.90 7.10
C VAL A 104 26.71 14.44 7.55
N SER A 105 25.67 14.65 6.72
CA SER A 105 24.32 14.19 7.03
C SER A 105 24.26 12.67 7.25
N ARG A 106 24.90 11.90 6.38
CA ARG A 106 25.01 10.44 6.50
C ARG A 106 25.62 10.00 7.82
N TYR A 107 26.72 10.63 8.20
CA TYR A 107 27.46 10.24 9.40
C TYR A 107 26.73 10.63 10.69
N VAL A 108 26.14 11.83 10.71
CA VAL A 108 25.52 12.41 11.92
C VAL A 108 24.08 11.93 12.10
N LEU A 109 23.26 11.97 11.06
CA LEU A 109 21.80 11.91 11.18
C LEU A 109 21.18 10.58 10.78
N ARG A 110 21.82 9.80 9.89
CA ARG A 110 21.20 8.61 9.28
C ARG A 110 20.59 7.66 10.32
N ASP A 111 21.37 7.17 11.27
CA ASP A 111 20.90 6.17 12.24
C ASP A 111 19.74 6.68 13.10
N SER A 112 19.77 7.97 13.48
CA SER A 112 18.71 8.59 14.29
C SER A 112 17.42 8.81 13.51
N VAL A 113 17.51 9.14 12.22
CA VAL A 113 16.34 9.30 11.36
C VAL A 113 15.79 7.92 10.94
N GLU A 114 16.66 6.95 10.64
CA GLU A 114 16.29 5.58 10.29
C GLU A 114 15.52 4.91 11.44
N ALA A 115 15.90 5.17 12.70
CA ALA A 115 15.15 4.70 13.87
C ALA A 115 13.77 5.36 14.06
N ARG A 116 13.57 6.60 13.61
CA ARG A 116 12.34 7.38 13.87
C ARG A 116 11.37 7.39 12.69
N PHE A 117 11.86 7.17 11.48
CA PHE A 117 11.10 7.27 10.22
C PHE A 117 11.39 6.09 9.28
N SER A 118 11.61 4.89 9.85
CA SER A 118 11.95 3.65 9.15
C SER A 118 11.06 3.38 7.93
N ASP A 119 9.73 3.40 8.08
CA ASP A 119 8.78 3.08 6.99
C ASP A 119 8.87 4.04 5.80
N ARG A 120 9.01 5.34 6.08
CA ARG A 120 9.14 6.38 5.04
C ARG A 120 10.49 6.25 4.34
N LEU A 121 11.57 6.05 5.10
CA LEU A 121 12.91 5.85 4.53
C LEU A 121 13.02 4.53 3.76
N ALA A 122 12.36 3.46 4.20
CA ALA A 122 12.33 2.18 3.50
C ALA A 122 11.65 2.30 2.14
N THR A 123 10.55 3.03 2.06
CA THR A 123 9.85 3.32 0.79
C THR A 123 10.76 4.12 -0.16
N ILE A 124 11.41 5.17 0.34
CA ILE A 124 12.34 6.00 -0.45
C ILE A 124 13.57 5.18 -0.90
N ASN A 125 14.14 4.36 0.00
CA ASN A 125 15.29 3.51 -0.32
C ASN A 125 14.96 2.45 -1.36
N ARG A 126 13.77 1.84 -1.31
CA ARG A 126 13.32 0.86 -2.30
C ARG A 126 13.25 1.46 -3.71
N ASN A 127 12.71 2.69 -3.81
CA ASN A 127 12.67 3.44 -5.06
C ASN A 127 14.07 3.87 -5.55
N LEU A 128 15.00 4.14 -4.61
CA LEU A 128 16.40 4.46 -4.92
C LEU A 128 17.25 3.24 -5.28
N GLU A 129 16.89 2.03 -4.83
CA GLU A 129 17.64 0.81 -5.14
C GLU A 129 17.43 0.37 -6.60
N GLN A 130 16.24 0.61 -7.16
CA GLN A 130 15.95 0.31 -8.57
C GLN A 130 16.50 1.37 -9.55
N ASP A 131 16.46 2.66 -9.18
CA ASP A 131 16.72 3.78 -10.13
C ASP A 131 17.44 5.00 -9.48
N GLY A 132 18.20 4.81 -8.41
CA GLY A 132 18.66 5.90 -7.52
C GLY A 132 19.52 7.00 -8.14
N ALA A 133 20.35 6.65 -9.13
CA ALA A 133 21.11 7.63 -9.91
C ALA A 133 20.17 8.56 -10.68
N PHE A 134 19.15 7.98 -11.29
CA PHE A 134 18.16 8.70 -12.07
C PHE A 134 17.21 9.53 -11.21
N TYR A 135 16.81 9.01 -10.04
CA TYR A 135 15.98 9.74 -9.08
C TYR A 135 16.68 11.01 -8.59
N LEU A 136 17.95 10.90 -8.18
CA LEU A 136 18.75 12.06 -7.80
C LEU A 136 18.92 13.04 -8.97
N PHE A 137 19.19 12.54 -10.18
CA PHE A 137 19.28 13.38 -11.38
C PHE A 137 18.00 14.21 -11.59
N THR A 138 16.84 13.56 -11.45
CA THR A 138 15.54 14.21 -11.59
C THR A 138 15.32 15.26 -10.50
N LEU A 139 15.66 14.97 -9.25
CA LEU A 139 15.55 15.95 -8.15
C LEU A 139 16.42 17.19 -8.38
N ARG A 140 17.63 17.03 -8.93
CA ARG A 140 18.51 18.17 -9.29
C ARG A 140 17.93 19.05 -10.38
N LEU A 141 17.07 18.48 -11.20
CA LEU A 141 16.37 19.16 -12.28
C LEU A 141 15.00 19.70 -11.87
N VAL A 142 14.57 19.60 -10.60
CA VAL A 142 13.30 20.16 -10.14
C VAL A 142 13.58 21.39 -9.27
N PRO A 143 13.07 22.59 -9.61
CA PRO A 143 13.48 23.83 -8.96
C PRO A 143 12.75 24.06 -7.62
N VAL A 144 11.73 23.26 -7.33
CA VAL A 144 10.88 23.36 -6.13
C VAL A 144 11.65 22.95 -4.86
N PHE A 145 12.66 22.08 -4.98
CA PHE A 145 13.40 21.60 -3.82
C PHE A 145 14.66 22.44 -3.59
N PRO A 146 14.86 23.00 -2.39
CA PRO A 146 16.09 23.71 -2.07
C PRO A 146 17.31 22.81 -2.25
N PHE A 147 18.34 23.33 -2.92
CA PHE A 147 19.53 22.57 -3.29
C PHE A 147 20.20 21.87 -2.09
N PHE A 148 20.35 22.59 -0.97
CA PHE A 148 20.98 22.08 0.24
C PHE A 148 20.17 20.94 0.87
N LEU A 149 18.83 20.99 0.76
CA LEU A 149 17.95 19.99 1.34
C LEU A 149 18.14 18.63 0.65
N ILE A 150 18.30 18.62 -0.68
CA ILE A 150 18.59 17.39 -1.44
C ILE A 150 19.89 16.75 -0.95
N ASN A 151 20.93 17.53 -0.70
CA ASN A 151 22.24 17.02 -0.23
C ASN A 151 22.09 16.30 1.11
N LEU A 152 21.40 16.94 2.06
CA LEU A 152 21.17 16.41 3.39
C LEU A 152 20.27 15.17 3.35
N LEU A 153 19.15 15.23 2.63
CA LEU A 153 18.18 14.12 2.55
C LEU A 153 18.78 12.88 1.90
N MET A 154 19.53 13.03 0.81
CA MET A 154 20.17 11.89 0.16
C MET A 154 21.22 11.23 1.07
N GLY A 155 21.85 11.99 1.97
CA GLY A 155 22.79 11.45 2.97
C GLY A 155 22.13 10.42 3.91
N LEU A 156 20.82 10.56 4.15
CA LEU A 156 20.00 9.66 4.96
C LEU A 156 19.62 8.37 4.23
N THR A 157 19.89 8.27 2.92
CA THR A 157 19.52 7.13 2.07
C THR A 157 20.69 6.17 1.84
N ARG A 158 20.42 5.02 1.22
CA ARG A 158 21.40 4.00 0.83
C ARG A 158 22.21 4.32 -0.44
N LEU A 159 22.04 5.50 -1.03
CA LEU A 159 22.71 5.87 -2.29
C LEU A 159 24.25 5.87 -2.15
N ARG A 160 24.97 5.27 -3.10
CA ARG A 160 26.45 5.20 -3.04
C ARG A 160 27.06 6.58 -3.29
N THR A 161 28.08 6.97 -2.51
CA THR A 161 28.74 8.28 -2.62
C THR A 161 29.28 8.60 -4.03
N PRO A 162 29.93 7.66 -4.76
CA PRO A 162 30.39 7.93 -6.12
C PRO A 162 29.23 8.23 -7.08
N VAL A 163 28.09 7.54 -6.92
CA VAL A 163 26.87 7.78 -7.70
C VAL A 163 26.33 9.17 -7.38
N PHE A 164 26.26 9.55 -6.11
CA PHE A 164 25.81 10.88 -5.70
C PHE A 164 26.66 12.00 -6.34
N TYR A 165 27.98 11.86 -6.33
CA TYR A 165 28.89 12.84 -6.92
C TYR A 165 28.71 12.95 -8.45
N LEU A 166 28.81 11.82 -9.17
CA LEU A 166 28.70 11.80 -10.63
C LEU A 166 27.36 12.36 -11.11
N VAL A 167 26.27 11.95 -10.46
CA VAL A 167 24.93 12.44 -10.80
C VAL A 167 24.76 13.92 -10.45
N SER A 168 25.30 14.39 -9.32
CA SER A 168 25.24 15.82 -8.97
C SER A 168 26.05 16.66 -9.97
N GLN A 169 27.22 16.19 -10.39
CA GLN A 169 28.05 16.87 -11.39
C GLN A 169 27.31 17.04 -12.72
N ILE A 170 26.63 16.00 -13.20
CA ILE A 170 25.90 16.07 -14.48
C ILE A 170 24.56 16.81 -14.30
N GLY A 171 23.82 16.51 -13.23
CA GLY A 171 22.46 17.02 -13.00
C GLY A 171 22.39 18.49 -12.62
N MET A 172 23.42 19.03 -11.98
CA MET A 172 23.48 20.45 -11.63
C MET A 172 24.05 21.32 -12.76
N LEU A 173 24.85 20.74 -13.65
CA LEU A 173 25.57 21.48 -14.68
C LEU A 173 24.65 22.41 -15.49
N PRO A 174 23.48 21.99 -15.98
CA PRO A 174 22.62 22.90 -16.73
C PRO A 174 22.17 24.12 -15.93
N ALA A 175 21.73 23.94 -14.68
CA ALA A 175 21.36 25.05 -13.82
C ALA A 175 22.56 25.96 -13.55
N THR A 176 23.74 25.37 -13.27
CA THR A 176 24.99 26.10 -13.11
C THR A 176 25.30 26.96 -14.34
N LEU A 177 25.21 26.41 -15.56
CA LEU A 177 25.43 27.16 -16.79
C LEU A 177 24.47 28.36 -16.89
N VAL A 178 23.20 28.17 -16.55
CA VAL A 178 22.20 29.25 -16.65
C VAL A 178 22.44 30.33 -15.59
N PHE A 179 22.74 29.97 -14.34
CA PHE A 179 23.05 30.96 -13.29
C PHE A 179 24.39 31.66 -13.57
N VAL A 180 25.42 30.95 -14.02
CA VAL A 180 26.69 31.56 -14.41
C VAL A 180 26.48 32.52 -15.58
N ASN A 181 25.68 32.14 -16.59
CA ASN A 181 25.33 33.04 -17.69
C ASN A 181 24.51 34.25 -17.21
N ALA A 182 23.55 34.07 -16.30
CA ALA A 182 22.84 35.20 -15.71
C ALA A 182 23.83 36.14 -15.00
N GLY A 183 24.80 35.60 -14.27
CA GLY A 183 25.87 36.38 -13.64
C GLY A 183 26.76 37.15 -14.61
N THR A 184 27.13 36.56 -15.75
CA THR A 184 27.93 37.26 -16.78
C THR A 184 27.16 38.40 -17.44
N GLN A 185 25.84 38.29 -17.58
CA GLN A 185 25.00 39.38 -18.08
C GLN A 185 24.77 40.43 -17.00
N LEU A 186 24.62 40.02 -15.75
CA LEU A 186 24.31 40.93 -14.63
C LEU A 186 25.52 41.82 -14.31
N ALA A 187 26.74 41.34 -14.57
CA ALA A 187 27.96 42.14 -14.48
C ALA A 187 28.05 43.28 -15.52
N LYS A 188 27.18 43.27 -16.55
CA LYS A 188 27.15 44.26 -17.64
C LYS A 188 26.03 45.30 -17.50
N ILE A 189 25.24 45.23 -16.42
CA ILE A 189 24.10 46.12 -16.18
C ILE A 189 24.62 47.45 -15.59
N GLU A 190 24.63 48.50 -16.42
CA GLU A 190 25.07 49.84 -16.03
C GLU A 190 23.87 50.76 -15.68
N SER A 191 22.65 50.43 -16.15
CA SER A 191 21.42 51.20 -15.90
C SER A 191 20.22 50.34 -15.43
N PRO A 192 19.19 50.92 -14.78
CA PRO A 192 17.97 50.21 -14.37
C PRO A 192 17.17 49.61 -15.54
N ASP A 193 17.26 50.19 -16.74
CA ASP A 193 16.55 49.72 -17.94
C ASP A 193 17.17 48.44 -18.53
N ASP A 194 18.45 48.17 -18.26
CA ASP A 194 19.16 46.96 -18.70
C ASP A 194 18.66 45.68 -18.03
N VAL A 195 17.95 45.81 -16.90
CA VAL A 195 17.30 44.69 -16.19
C VAL A 195 16.13 44.10 -17.00
N LEU A 196 15.52 44.89 -17.90
CA LEU A 196 14.46 44.44 -18.81
C LEU A 196 15.00 43.96 -20.17
N SER A 197 16.31 43.79 -20.31
CA SER A 197 16.89 43.32 -21.57
C SER A 197 16.32 41.95 -21.98
N PRO A 198 15.99 41.74 -23.27
CA PRO A 198 15.47 40.45 -23.76
C PRO A 198 16.36 39.26 -23.41
N ALA A 199 17.68 39.46 -23.33
CA ALA A 199 18.66 38.44 -22.97
C ALA A 199 18.57 38.02 -21.48
N LEU A 200 18.34 38.98 -20.58
CA LEU A 200 18.20 38.70 -19.14
C LEU A 200 16.83 38.08 -18.85
N LEU A 201 15.77 38.59 -19.48
CA LEU A 201 14.43 37.99 -19.42
C LEU A 201 14.41 36.56 -19.96
N ALA A 202 15.11 36.29 -21.08
CA ALA A 202 15.26 34.94 -21.61
C ALA A 202 16.04 34.03 -20.63
N SER A 203 17.09 34.54 -19.98
CA SER A 203 17.85 33.78 -18.99
C SER A 203 17.01 33.43 -17.75
N PHE A 204 16.19 34.36 -17.25
CA PHE A 204 15.27 34.11 -16.14
C PHE A 204 14.11 33.17 -16.52
N ALA A 205 13.54 33.33 -17.72
CA ALA A 205 12.53 32.39 -18.23
C ALA A 205 13.10 30.98 -18.37
N LEU A 206 14.34 30.86 -18.85
CA LEU A 206 15.02 29.58 -18.99
C LEU A 206 15.36 28.96 -17.62
N LEU A 207 15.69 29.75 -16.59
CA LEU A 207 15.83 29.27 -15.21
C LEU A 207 14.55 28.62 -14.67
N GLY A 208 13.38 29.19 -14.98
CA GLY A 208 12.09 28.65 -14.54
C GLY A 208 11.59 27.47 -15.36
N LEU A 209 11.76 27.51 -16.69
CA LEU A 209 11.21 26.51 -17.63
C LEU A 209 12.11 25.29 -17.83
N PHE A 210 13.43 25.45 -17.79
CA PHE A 210 14.39 24.37 -18.04
C PHE A 210 14.16 23.13 -17.15
N PRO A 211 13.92 23.28 -15.84
CA PRO A 211 13.57 22.17 -14.95
C PRO A 211 12.35 21.35 -15.41
N LEU A 212 11.28 22.06 -15.81
CA LEU A 212 10.03 21.44 -16.26
C LEU A 212 10.19 20.74 -17.61
N ILE A 213 10.92 21.37 -18.55
CA ILE A 213 11.22 20.81 -19.86
C ILE A 213 12.05 19.55 -19.72
N THR A 214 13.11 19.58 -18.92
CA THR A 214 14.03 18.45 -18.77
C THR A 214 13.32 17.26 -18.14
N ARG A 215 12.50 17.48 -17.11
CA ARG A 215 11.65 16.43 -16.54
C ARG A 215 10.75 15.80 -17.60
N LYS A 216 10.04 16.62 -18.39
CA LYS A 216 9.13 16.11 -19.41
C LYS A 216 9.86 15.32 -20.51
N LEU A 217 11.02 15.80 -20.95
CA LEU A 217 11.86 15.12 -21.94
C LEU A 217 12.30 13.74 -21.47
N ILE A 218 12.72 13.65 -20.20
CA ILE A 218 13.14 12.39 -19.60
C ILE A 218 11.96 11.40 -19.51
N GLU A 219 10.79 11.84 -19.03
CA GLU A 219 9.59 11.00 -18.98
C GLU A 219 9.22 10.48 -20.37
N VAL A 220 9.30 11.33 -21.40
CA VAL A 220 9.07 10.95 -22.79
C VAL A 220 10.13 9.96 -23.29
N PHE A 221 11.39 10.16 -22.95
CA PHE A 221 12.48 9.25 -23.33
C PHE A 221 12.31 7.87 -22.72
N LYS A 222 12.00 7.79 -21.41
CA LYS A 222 11.71 6.51 -20.72
C LYS A 222 10.51 5.81 -21.35
N ALA A 223 9.42 6.54 -21.60
CA ALA A 223 8.26 5.97 -22.25
C ALA A 223 8.62 5.40 -23.63
N ARG A 224 9.37 6.15 -24.46
CA ARG A 224 9.83 5.67 -25.78
C ARG A 224 10.73 4.44 -25.70
N GLN A 225 11.61 4.38 -24.70
CA GLN A 225 12.52 3.25 -24.52
C GLN A 225 11.76 1.96 -24.20
N VAL A 226 10.75 2.02 -23.33
CA VAL A 226 9.94 0.84 -22.97
C VAL A 226 9.17 0.30 -24.17
N TYR A 227 8.73 1.17 -25.08
CA TYR A 227 8.01 0.77 -26.30
C TYR A 227 8.92 0.36 -27.46
N ARG A 228 10.25 0.39 -27.29
CA ARG A 228 11.19 0.02 -28.36
C ARG A 228 10.96 -1.44 -28.77
N GLY A 229 10.77 -1.68 -30.07
CA GLY A 229 10.47 -3.01 -30.61
C GLY A 229 8.99 -3.25 -30.90
N TYR A 230 8.09 -2.37 -30.43
CA TYR A 230 6.66 -2.46 -30.71
C TYR A 230 6.23 -1.38 -31.70
N ARG A 231 5.31 -1.73 -32.61
CA ARG A 231 4.72 -0.80 -33.56
C ARG A 231 3.40 -0.26 -32.99
N LYS A 232 3.35 1.04 -32.69
CA LYS A 232 2.11 1.68 -32.23
C LYS A 232 1.09 1.76 -33.38
N PRO A 233 -0.16 1.29 -33.20
CA PRO A 233 -1.22 1.46 -34.18
C PRO A 233 -1.50 2.94 -34.48
N GLY A 234 -1.82 3.25 -35.74
CA GLY A 234 -2.18 4.62 -36.17
C GLY A 234 -3.58 5.05 -35.70
N ARG A 235 -4.46 4.07 -35.42
CA ARG A 235 -5.80 4.25 -34.86
C ARG A 235 -6.06 3.11 -33.88
N PHE A 236 -6.85 3.39 -32.84
CA PHE A 236 -7.31 2.41 -31.87
C PHE A 236 -8.80 2.17 -32.02
N GLU A 237 -9.23 0.92 -31.91
CA GLU A 237 -10.65 0.54 -31.86
C GLU A 237 -11.26 0.84 -30.49
N ARG A 238 -10.45 0.66 -29.43
CA ARG A 238 -10.86 0.80 -28.03
C ARG A 238 -10.01 1.82 -27.28
N ASP A 239 -10.60 2.44 -26.28
CA ASP A 239 -9.89 3.24 -25.30
C ASP A 239 -9.30 2.35 -24.21
N ILE A 240 -10.07 1.36 -23.75
CA ILE A 240 -9.63 0.37 -22.76
C ILE A 240 -10.05 -1.04 -23.20
N VAL A 241 -9.13 -2.00 -23.04
CA VAL A 241 -9.45 -3.43 -22.98
C VAL A 241 -9.22 -3.91 -21.55
N VAL A 242 -10.20 -4.61 -20.98
CA VAL A 242 -10.13 -5.22 -19.65
C VAL A 242 -10.09 -6.74 -19.83
N ILE A 243 -9.15 -7.41 -19.18
CA ILE A 243 -9.02 -8.88 -19.22
C ILE A 243 -9.38 -9.45 -17.85
N GLY A 244 -10.45 -10.25 -17.79
CA GLY A 244 -11.05 -10.79 -16.58
C GLY A 244 -12.27 -9.97 -16.13
N ALA A 245 -13.37 -10.65 -15.81
CA ALA A 245 -14.66 -10.12 -15.38
C ALA A 245 -15.01 -10.53 -13.93
N GLY A 246 -13.99 -10.58 -13.07
CA GLY A 246 -14.17 -10.47 -11.62
C GLY A 246 -14.40 -9.02 -11.18
N ALA A 247 -14.52 -8.78 -9.88
CA ALA A 247 -14.87 -7.45 -9.34
C ALA A 247 -13.98 -6.29 -9.85
N GLY A 248 -12.66 -6.50 -9.93
CA GLY A 248 -11.75 -5.48 -10.46
C GLY A 248 -12.00 -5.15 -11.94
N GLY A 249 -12.29 -6.18 -12.75
CA GLY A 249 -12.53 -6.01 -14.18
C GLY A 249 -13.90 -5.44 -14.50
N LEU A 250 -14.94 -5.94 -13.83
CA LEU A 250 -16.31 -5.44 -13.92
C LEU A 250 -16.40 -3.97 -13.52
N VAL A 251 -15.83 -3.58 -12.37
CA VAL A 251 -15.79 -2.18 -11.95
C VAL A 251 -14.97 -1.33 -12.93
N SER A 252 -13.87 -1.86 -13.47
CA SER A 252 -13.07 -1.14 -14.46
C SER A 252 -13.87 -0.85 -15.74
N ALA A 253 -14.59 -1.86 -16.25
CA ALA A 253 -15.42 -1.73 -17.44
C ALA A 253 -16.59 -0.77 -17.21
N TYR A 254 -17.24 -0.86 -16.04
CA TYR A 254 -18.32 0.02 -15.63
C TYR A 254 -17.87 1.49 -15.60
N ILE A 255 -16.75 1.80 -14.93
CA ILE A 255 -16.23 3.17 -14.82
C ILE A 255 -15.87 3.70 -16.21
N GLY A 256 -15.20 2.90 -17.04
CA GLY A 256 -14.84 3.29 -18.41
C GLY A 256 -16.07 3.63 -19.26
N ALA A 257 -17.10 2.79 -19.22
CA ALA A 257 -18.35 3.02 -19.93
C ALA A 257 -19.11 4.26 -19.41
N ALA A 258 -19.13 4.47 -18.09
CA ALA A 258 -19.78 5.61 -17.46
C ALA A 258 -19.20 6.95 -17.94
N VAL A 259 -17.89 7.02 -18.19
CA VAL A 259 -17.21 8.19 -18.77
C VAL A 259 -17.18 8.20 -20.30
N LYS A 260 -18.01 7.35 -20.95
CA LYS A 260 -18.18 7.25 -22.40
C LYS A 260 -16.92 6.81 -23.17
N ALA A 261 -15.99 6.11 -22.51
CA ALA A 261 -14.88 5.46 -23.19
C ALA A 261 -15.36 4.22 -23.94
N LYS A 262 -14.73 3.88 -25.07
CA LYS A 262 -14.98 2.61 -25.77
C LYS A 262 -14.25 1.48 -25.07
N VAL A 263 -15.01 0.65 -24.35
CA VAL A 263 -14.46 -0.46 -23.56
C VAL A 263 -14.75 -1.80 -24.24
N THR A 264 -13.77 -2.71 -24.20
CA THR A 264 -13.99 -4.14 -24.38
C THR A 264 -13.61 -4.87 -23.10
N LEU A 265 -14.50 -5.75 -22.62
CA LEU A 265 -14.26 -6.64 -21.50
C LEU A 265 -14.14 -8.08 -22.03
N ILE A 266 -13.04 -8.75 -21.71
CA ILE A 266 -12.73 -10.12 -22.15
C ILE A 266 -12.83 -11.04 -20.94
N GLU A 267 -13.61 -12.11 -21.05
CA GLU A 267 -13.79 -13.12 -19.99
C GLU A 267 -13.83 -14.52 -20.57
N GLU A 268 -13.07 -15.46 -20.02
CA GLU A 268 -13.01 -16.84 -20.52
C GLU A 268 -13.99 -17.79 -19.80
N HIS A 269 -14.42 -17.44 -18.59
CA HIS A 269 -15.31 -18.21 -17.72
C HIS A 269 -16.64 -17.49 -17.50
N ALA A 270 -17.31 -17.80 -16.38
CA ALA A 270 -18.53 -17.12 -15.97
C ALA A 270 -18.24 -15.68 -15.50
N MET A 271 -19.11 -14.74 -15.90
CA MET A 271 -19.07 -13.36 -15.43
C MET A 271 -19.24 -13.30 -13.89
N GLY A 272 -18.72 -12.24 -13.26
CA GLY A 272 -18.73 -12.09 -11.79
C GLY A 272 -17.47 -12.67 -11.12
N GLY A 273 -16.69 -13.46 -11.87
CA GLY A 273 -15.45 -14.08 -11.40
C GLY A 273 -15.66 -14.98 -10.19
N ASP A 274 -14.61 -15.16 -9.40
CA ASP A 274 -14.64 -16.02 -8.22
C ASP A 274 -15.62 -15.51 -7.15
N CYS A 275 -15.67 -14.20 -6.89
CA CYS A 275 -16.46 -13.62 -5.81
C CYS A 275 -17.95 -14.01 -5.90
N LEU A 276 -18.54 -13.96 -7.10
CA LEU A 276 -19.91 -14.37 -7.35
C LEU A 276 -20.06 -15.89 -7.41
N ASN A 277 -19.19 -16.57 -8.16
CA ASN A 277 -19.45 -17.95 -8.57
C ASN A 277 -18.90 -18.99 -7.59
N THR A 278 -17.73 -18.73 -6.98
CA THR A 278 -16.96 -19.75 -6.23
C THR A 278 -16.36 -19.24 -4.92
N GLY A 279 -16.66 -18.00 -4.53
CA GLY A 279 -15.99 -17.31 -3.43
C GLY A 279 -16.97 -16.74 -2.42
N CYS A 280 -17.09 -15.41 -2.39
CA CYS A 280 -17.74 -14.70 -1.31
C CYS A 280 -19.23 -14.98 -1.20
N VAL A 281 -19.96 -14.94 -2.31
CA VAL A 281 -21.42 -15.15 -2.34
C VAL A 281 -21.78 -16.56 -1.88
N PRO A 282 -21.24 -17.64 -2.46
CA PRO A 282 -21.58 -18.98 -2.00
C PRO A 282 -21.13 -19.26 -0.56
N SER A 283 -19.96 -18.78 -0.14
CA SER A 283 -19.49 -19.00 1.24
C SER A 283 -20.41 -18.30 2.25
N LYS A 284 -20.82 -17.06 2.00
CA LYS A 284 -21.71 -16.31 2.91
C LYS A 284 -23.11 -16.89 2.92
N ALA A 285 -23.58 -17.41 1.80
CA ALA A 285 -24.84 -18.16 1.75
C ALA A 285 -24.75 -19.44 2.62
N LEU A 286 -23.70 -20.26 2.47
CA LEU A 286 -23.49 -21.47 3.29
C LEU A 286 -23.41 -21.14 4.78
N ILE A 287 -22.61 -20.14 5.16
CA ILE A 287 -22.45 -19.68 6.55
C ILE A 287 -23.80 -19.29 7.16
N ARG A 288 -24.69 -18.62 6.40
CA ARG A 288 -26.02 -18.30 6.93
C ARG A 288 -26.88 -19.54 7.21
N SER A 289 -26.83 -20.56 6.33
CA SER A 289 -27.50 -21.85 6.59
C SER A 289 -26.92 -22.53 7.83
N ALA A 290 -25.59 -22.56 7.95
CA ALA A 290 -24.90 -23.12 9.10
C ALA A 290 -25.23 -22.39 10.41
N ARG A 291 -25.34 -21.05 10.37
CA ARG A 291 -25.81 -20.23 11.51
C ARG A 291 -27.24 -20.59 11.92
N ALA A 292 -28.15 -20.81 10.97
CA ALA A 292 -29.52 -21.22 11.29
C ALA A 292 -29.57 -22.60 11.96
N MET A 293 -28.78 -23.57 11.50
CA MET A 293 -28.67 -24.88 12.18
C MET A 293 -28.10 -24.76 13.58
N HIS A 294 -27.11 -23.88 13.77
CA HIS A 294 -26.56 -23.59 15.10
C HIS A 294 -27.58 -22.92 16.02
N GLU A 295 -28.37 -21.96 15.52
CA GLU A 295 -29.47 -21.32 16.25
C GLU A 295 -30.53 -22.35 16.68
N ILE A 296 -30.90 -23.30 15.80
CA ILE A 296 -31.81 -24.40 16.13
C ILE A 296 -31.22 -25.30 17.23
N ALA A 297 -29.95 -25.69 17.10
CA ALA A 297 -29.28 -26.58 18.05
C ALA A 297 -29.12 -25.96 19.45
N ASN A 298 -29.12 -24.62 19.55
CA ASN A 298 -28.96 -23.89 20.81
C ASN A 298 -30.24 -23.17 21.26
N ALA A 299 -31.39 -23.47 20.65
CA ALA A 299 -32.63 -22.74 20.91
C ALA A 299 -33.12 -22.86 22.37
N ASP A 300 -32.72 -23.90 23.09
CA ASP A 300 -32.99 -24.07 24.53
C ASP A 300 -32.42 -22.91 25.36
N ALA A 301 -31.29 -22.31 24.94
CA ALA A 301 -30.73 -21.12 25.58
C ALA A 301 -31.66 -19.89 25.51
N HIS A 302 -32.57 -19.88 24.53
CA HIS A 302 -33.61 -18.87 24.36
C HIS A 302 -34.98 -19.31 24.91
N GLY A 303 -35.03 -20.42 25.65
CA GLY A 303 -36.27 -20.97 26.21
C GLY A 303 -37.17 -21.68 25.20
N ILE A 304 -36.68 -21.95 23.99
CA ILE A 304 -37.43 -22.65 22.94
C ILE A 304 -37.12 -24.14 23.04
N ARG A 305 -38.00 -24.88 23.71
CA ARG A 305 -37.86 -26.32 23.89
C ARG A 305 -38.27 -27.11 22.66
N ASN A 306 -37.62 -28.26 22.44
CA ASN A 306 -37.89 -29.18 21.33
C ASN A 306 -37.70 -28.53 19.95
N ALA A 307 -36.80 -27.55 19.84
CA ALA A 307 -36.34 -27.09 18.53
C ALA A 307 -35.53 -28.22 17.88
N GLY A 308 -35.86 -28.53 16.63
CA GLY A 308 -35.16 -29.55 15.85
C GLY A 308 -35.43 -29.35 14.38
N GLY A 309 -34.50 -29.79 13.55
CA GLY A 309 -34.60 -29.71 12.09
C GLY A 309 -33.66 -30.71 11.45
N GLU A 310 -34.13 -31.35 10.38
CA GLU A 310 -33.29 -32.19 9.53
C GLU A 310 -32.65 -31.32 8.45
N LEU A 311 -31.33 -31.42 8.29
CA LEU A 311 -30.63 -30.71 7.22
C LEU A 311 -30.71 -31.50 5.93
N ASP A 312 -31.46 -30.99 4.95
CA ASP A 312 -31.30 -31.39 3.55
C ASP A 312 -30.11 -30.61 2.94
N PHE A 313 -28.96 -31.28 2.87
CA PHE A 313 -27.74 -30.68 2.32
C PHE A 313 -27.88 -30.37 0.82
N LYS A 314 -28.57 -31.23 0.06
CA LYS A 314 -28.80 -31.01 -1.36
C LYS A 314 -29.67 -29.78 -1.59
N ALA A 315 -30.73 -29.60 -0.80
CA ALA A 315 -31.55 -28.38 -0.82
C ALA A 315 -30.76 -27.14 -0.36
N THR A 316 -29.83 -27.28 0.58
CA THR A 316 -28.93 -26.19 1.01
C THR A 316 -28.02 -25.74 -0.14
N MET A 317 -27.43 -26.67 -0.87
CA MET A 317 -26.60 -26.38 -2.05
C MET A 317 -27.42 -25.80 -3.19
N ALA A 318 -28.63 -26.31 -3.43
CA ALA A 318 -29.58 -25.72 -4.38
C ALA A 318 -29.94 -24.26 -4.03
N ARG A 319 -30.12 -23.95 -2.72
CA ARG A 319 -30.34 -22.57 -2.27
C ARG A 319 -29.14 -21.68 -2.56
N ILE A 320 -27.92 -22.16 -2.37
CA ILE A 320 -26.69 -21.41 -2.68
C ILE A 320 -26.66 -21.07 -4.18
N HIS A 321 -26.89 -22.04 -5.05
CA HIS A 321 -26.98 -21.80 -6.49
C HIS A 321 -28.12 -20.83 -6.87
N ALA A 322 -29.27 -20.90 -6.20
CA ALA A 322 -30.36 -19.95 -6.41
C ALA A 322 -29.99 -18.51 -5.99
N VAL A 323 -29.19 -18.35 -4.92
CA VAL A 323 -28.65 -17.04 -4.51
C VAL A 323 -27.70 -16.50 -5.57
N ILE A 324 -26.78 -17.33 -6.10
CA ILE A 324 -25.88 -16.95 -7.19
C ILE A 324 -26.69 -16.49 -8.41
N ALA A 325 -27.63 -17.32 -8.88
CA ALA A 325 -28.45 -17.02 -10.06
C ALA A 325 -29.32 -15.76 -9.89
N ARG A 326 -29.68 -15.40 -8.65
CA ARG A 326 -30.41 -14.16 -8.36
C ARG A 326 -29.52 -12.91 -8.44
N ILE A 327 -28.23 -13.05 -8.15
CA ILE A 327 -27.25 -11.95 -8.17
C ILE A 327 -26.58 -11.83 -9.54
N GLU A 328 -26.38 -12.93 -10.25
CA GLU A 328 -25.73 -13.02 -11.57
C GLU A 328 -26.20 -11.98 -12.60
N PRO A 329 -27.50 -11.61 -12.70
CA PRO A 329 -27.94 -10.57 -13.63
C PRO A 329 -27.27 -9.20 -13.40
N HIS A 330 -26.72 -8.96 -12.20
CA HIS A 330 -25.93 -7.78 -11.92
C HIS A 330 -24.53 -7.83 -12.56
N ASP A 331 -23.99 -9.00 -12.87
CA ASP A 331 -22.66 -9.12 -13.46
C ASP A 331 -22.71 -9.62 -14.91
N SER A 332 -23.92 -9.86 -15.45
CA SER A 332 -24.12 -10.52 -16.74
C SER A 332 -23.63 -9.74 -17.96
N VAL A 333 -23.43 -10.47 -19.06
CA VAL A 333 -23.07 -9.94 -20.38
C VAL A 333 -24.10 -8.90 -20.84
N GLU A 334 -25.39 -9.16 -20.65
CA GLU A 334 -26.49 -8.29 -21.07
C GLU A 334 -26.43 -6.95 -20.34
N ARG A 335 -26.18 -6.97 -19.02
CA ARG A 335 -26.05 -5.73 -18.24
C ARG A 335 -24.91 -4.89 -18.77
N TYR A 336 -23.72 -5.47 -18.93
CA TYR A 336 -22.55 -4.72 -19.38
C TYR A 336 -22.68 -4.23 -20.83
N THR A 337 -23.30 -5.03 -21.69
CA THR A 337 -23.64 -4.62 -23.06
C THR A 337 -24.60 -3.44 -23.06
N SER A 338 -25.64 -3.44 -22.20
CA SER A 338 -26.59 -2.31 -22.07
C SER A 338 -25.93 -1.01 -21.60
N LEU A 339 -24.81 -1.11 -20.88
CA LEU A 339 -24.01 0.03 -20.43
C LEU A 339 -23.05 0.56 -21.51
N GLY A 340 -22.93 -0.13 -22.65
CA GLY A 340 -22.06 0.25 -23.77
C GLY A 340 -20.69 -0.42 -23.79
N VAL A 341 -20.50 -1.49 -23.00
CA VAL A 341 -19.28 -2.32 -23.04
C VAL A 341 -19.44 -3.41 -24.10
N GLU A 342 -18.44 -3.62 -24.95
CA GLU A 342 -18.39 -4.87 -25.74
C GLU A 342 -17.85 -5.97 -24.84
N VAL A 343 -18.67 -6.98 -24.56
CA VAL A 343 -18.20 -8.17 -23.83
C VAL A 343 -17.84 -9.24 -24.84
N VAL A 344 -16.62 -9.78 -24.73
CA VAL A 344 -16.13 -10.86 -25.57
C VAL A 344 -15.81 -12.05 -24.69
N GLN A 345 -16.48 -13.18 -24.94
CA GLN A 345 -16.18 -14.42 -24.26
C GLN A 345 -15.02 -15.11 -24.95
N GLY A 346 -13.96 -15.42 -24.22
CA GLY A 346 -12.75 -16.07 -24.73
C GLY A 346 -11.50 -15.73 -23.93
N HIS A 347 -10.40 -16.41 -24.26
CA HIS A 347 -9.11 -16.21 -23.58
C HIS A 347 -8.34 -15.03 -24.20
N GLY A 348 -8.10 -13.98 -23.42
CA GLY A 348 -7.40 -12.77 -23.88
C GLY A 348 -5.88 -12.85 -23.71
N VAL A 349 -5.11 -12.69 -24.79
CA VAL A 349 -3.64 -12.70 -24.77
C VAL A 349 -3.08 -11.34 -25.20
N ILE A 350 -2.23 -10.72 -24.37
CA ILE A 350 -1.59 -9.46 -24.72
C ILE A 350 -0.45 -9.74 -25.71
N ARG A 351 -0.58 -9.25 -26.94
CA ARG A 351 0.42 -9.44 -28.01
C ARG A 351 1.44 -8.31 -28.06
N SER A 352 0.99 -7.11 -27.75
CA SER A 352 1.83 -5.91 -27.69
C SER A 352 1.25 -4.94 -26.67
N PRO A 353 1.95 -3.84 -26.34
CA PRO A 353 1.41 -2.83 -25.43
C PRO A 353 0.06 -2.22 -25.86
N TRP A 354 -0.39 -2.43 -27.10
CA TRP A 354 -1.62 -1.87 -27.63
C TRP A 354 -2.55 -2.88 -28.29
N GLU A 355 -2.24 -4.17 -28.23
CA GLU A 355 -2.98 -5.22 -28.93
C GLU A 355 -3.26 -6.39 -28.00
N VAL A 356 -4.54 -6.76 -27.91
CA VAL A 356 -5.00 -7.95 -27.21
C VAL A 356 -5.68 -8.85 -28.22
N GLU A 357 -5.30 -10.13 -28.24
CA GLU A 357 -5.92 -11.15 -29.07
C GLU A 357 -6.90 -11.99 -28.26
N VAL A 358 -8.06 -12.27 -28.83
CA VAL A 358 -9.05 -13.21 -28.29
C VAL A 358 -9.59 -14.04 -29.45
N ASP A 359 -9.44 -15.36 -29.37
CA ASP A 359 -9.87 -16.32 -30.41
C ASP A 359 -9.44 -15.93 -31.84
N GLY A 360 -8.20 -15.47 -32.00
CA GLY A 360 -7.63 -15.02 -33.28
C GLY A 360 -8.05 -13.62 -33.74
N ARG A 361 -9.00 -12.96 -33.04
CA ARG A 361 -9.33 -11.55 -33.26
C ARG A 361 -8.37 -10.66 -32.48
N VAL A 362 -7.62 -9.81 -33.19
CA VAL A 362 -6.75 -8.80 -32.59
C VAL A 362 -7.53 -7.50 -32.40
N ILE A 363 -7.54 -6.97 -31.17
CA ILE A 363 -8.21 -5.73 -30.78
C ILE A 363 -7.16 -4.68 -30.44
N THR A 364 -7.19 -3.56 -31.17
CA THR A 364 -6.30 -2.42 -30.90
C THR A 364 -6.85 -1.50 -29.81
N THR A 365 -6.04 -1.17 -28.81
CA THR A 365 -6.45 -0.35 -27.65
C THR A 365 -5.41 0.65 -27.19
N ARG A 366 -5.86 1.77 -26.61
CA ARG A 366 -4.97 2.74 -25.97
C ARG A 366 -4.39 2.21 -24.66
N SER A 367 -5.22 1.60 -23.84
CA SER A 367 -4.85 1.09 -22.51
C SER A 367 -5.40 -0.32 -22.27
N ILE A 368 -4.72 -1.08 -21.42
CA ILE A 368 -5.10 -2.45 -21.03
C ILE A 368 -5.17 -2.51 -19.50
N ILE A 369 -6.21 -3.14 -18.95
CA ILE A 369 -6.33 -3.44 -17.52
C ILE A 369 -6.37 -4.95 -17.34
N ILE A 370 -5.39 -5.49 -16.62
CA ILE A 370 -5.26 -6.90 -16.28
C ILE A 370 -5.97 -7.13 -14.94
N ALA A 371 -7.04 -7.91 -14.96
CA ALA A 371 -7.89 -8.23 -13.81
C ALA A 371 -8.16 -9.75 -13.72
N THR A 372 -7.17 -10.56 -14.04
CA THR A 372 -7.24 -12.03 -14.19
C THR A 372 -7.37 -12.80 -12.86
N GLY A 373 -7.34 -12.09 -11.73
CA GLY A 373 -7.58 -12.67 -10.42
C GLY A 373 -6.49 -13.63 -9.93
N ALA A 374 -6.90 -14.62 -9.14
CA ALA A 374 -6.04 -15.64 -8.56
C ALA A 374 -6.83 -16.94 -8.40
N SER A 375 -6.13 -18.08 -8.40
CA SER A 375 -6.71 -19.41 -8.19
C SER A 375 -6.18 -20.07 -6.90
N PRO A 376 -6.89 -21.04 -6.32
CA PRO A 376 -6.44 -21.78 -5.14
C PRO A 376 -5.08 -22.45 -5.34
N VAL A 377 -4.29 -22.53 -4.28
CA VAL A 377 -3.04 -23.28 -4.28
C VAL A 377 -3.28 -24.67 -3.73
N VAL A 378 -2.92 -25.68 -4.51
CA VAL A 378 -2.82 -27.07 -4.05
C VAL A 378 -1.35 -27.36 -3.74
N PRO A 379 -0.98 -27.62 -2.48
CA PRO A 379 0.40 -27.92 -2.12
C PRO A 379 0.76 -29.32 -2.65
N PRO A 380 2.05 -29.57 -2.98
CA PRO A 380 2.51 -30.85 -3.51
C PRO A 380 2.58 -31.93 -2.40
N ILE A 381 1.43 -32.33 -1.86
CA ILE A 381 1.29 -33.39 -0.86
C ILE A 381 1.31 -34.73 -1.59
N ASN A 382 2.14 -35.67 -1.15
CA ASN A 382 2.25 -36.97 -1.81
C ASN A 382 0.90 -37.70 -1.78
N GLY A 383 0.39 -38.13 -2.92
CA GLY A 383 -0.88 -38.87 -3.03
C GLY A 383 -2.15 -38.02 -2.96
N ILE A 384 -2.07 -36.68 -2.91
CA ILE A 384 -3.26 -35.82 -2.91
C ILE A 384 -4.12 -36.01 -4.17
N ASP A 385 -3.50 -36.30 -5.31
CA ASP A 385 -4.19 -36.56 -6.59
C ASP A 385 -4.88 -37.95 -6.64
N THR A 386 -4.74 -38.77 -5.59
CA THR A 386 -5.43 -40.07 -5.50
C THR A 386 -6.84 -39.95 -4.91
N VAL A 387 -7.23 -38.75 -4.49
CA VAL A 387 -8.55 -38.42 -3.96
C VAL A 387 -9.09 -37.19 -4.69
N ASP A 388 -10.42 -37.07 -4.74
CA ASP A 388 -11.10 -35.90 -5.33
C ASP A 388 -11.09 -34.75 -4.33
N TYR A 389 -9.95 -34.07 -4.20
CA TYR A 389 -9.82 -32.96 -3.26
C TYR A 389 -10.70 -31.77 -3.66
N LEU A 390 -11.17 -31.05 -2.63
CA LEU A 390 -11.99 -29.87 -2.76
C LEU A 390 -11.14 -28.61 -2.60
N THR A 391 -11.50 -27.57 -3.32
CA THR A 391 -10.98 -26.21 -3.20
C THR A 391 -12.16 -25.25 -3.24
N SER A 392 -11.91 -23.95 -3.06
CA SER A 392 -12.97 -22.95 -3.24
C SER A 392 -13.62 -23.00 -4.63
N GLU A 393 -12.98 -23.56 -5.66
CA GLU A 393 -13.56 -23.59 -7.01
C GLU A 393 -14.59 -24.71 -7.22
N ASN A 394 -14.38 -25.90 -6.63
CA ASN A 394 -15.20 -27.08 -6.91
C ASN A 394 -16.09 -27.53 -5.74
N LEU A 395 -15.90 -27.05 -4.51
CA LEU A 395 -16.67 -27.52 -3.34
C LEU A 395 -18.19 -27.29 -3.48
N TRP A 396 -18.60 -26.35 -4.32
CA TRP A 396 -19.99 -25.98 -4.54
C TRP A 396 -20.78 -27.03 -5.35
N THR A 397 -20.13 -28.07 -5.88
CA THR A 397 -20.79 -29.16 -6.59
C THR A 397 -21.17 -30.34 -5.70
N LEU A 398 -20.85 -30.29 -4.40
CA LEU A 398 -21.20 -31.36 -3.46
C LEU A 398 -22.73 -31.53 -3.36
N GLU A 399 -23.20 -32.78 -3.41
CA GLU A 399 -24.61 -33.12 -3.20
C GLU A 399 -24.88 -33.73 -1.82
N THR A 400 -23.86 -34.28 -1.18
CA THR A 400 -23.95 -34.98 0.11
C THR A 400 -23.04 -34.30 1.13
N LEU A 401 -23.51 -34.16 2.37
CA LEU A 401 -22.70 -33.65 3.46
C LEU A 401 -21.65 -34.73 3.85
N PRO A 402 -20.34 -34.45 3.79
CA PRO A 402 -19.34 -35.40 4.23
C PRO A 402 -19.45 -35.64 5.74
N GLN A 403 -19.39 -36.90 6.17
CA GLN A 403 -19.45 -37.21 7.60
C GLN A 403 -18.14 -36.83 8.29
N ARG A 404 -17.00 -37.14 7.66
CA ARG A 404 -15.66 -36.78 8.11
C ARG A 404 -15.01 -35.84 7.08
N LEU A 405 -14.69 -34.63 7.50
CA LEU A 405 -14.13 -33.60 6.64
C LEU A 405 -12.79 -33.12 7.18
N VAL A 406 -11.76 -33.15 6.35
CA VAL A 406 -10.49 -32.47 6.63
C VAL A 406 -10.48 -31.10 5.97
N VAL A 407 -10.07 -30.07 6.70
CA VAL A 407 -9.78 -28.74 6.14
C VAL A 407 -8.30 -28.45 6.31
N LEU A 408 -7.55 -28.40 5.21
CA LEU A 408 -6.15 -27.99 5.19
C LEU A 408 -6.04 -26.47 5.08
N GLY A 409 -5.48 -25.83 6.10
CA GLY A 409 -5.24 -24.39 6.13
C GLY A 409 -6.06 -23.66 7.20
N GLY A 410 -5.37 -22.82 7.97
CA GLY A 410 -5.87 -21.96 9.04
C GLY A 410 -6.07 -20.51 8.61
N GLY A 411 -6.17 -20.24 7.31
CA GLY A 411 -6.52 -18.92 6.78
C GLY A 411 -8.02 -18.61 6.90
N PRO A 412 -8.46 -17.39 6.51
CA PRO A 412 -9.86 -16.98 6.62
C PRO A 412 -10.85 -17.95 5.96
N VAL A 413 -10.57 -18.39 4.73
CA VAL A 413 -11.41 -19.35 3.99
C VAL A 413 -11.50 -20.69 4.72
N GLY A 414 -10.37 -21.22 5.20
CA GLY A 414 -10.33 -22.47 5.96
C GLY A 414 -11.17 -22.37 7.23
N CYS A 415 -11.02 -21.30 8.01
CA CYS A 415 -11.82 -21.08 9.22
C CYS A 415 -13.32 -20.92 8.95
N GLU A 416 -13.71 -20.15 7.92
CA GLU A 416 -15.12 -20.00 7.51
C GLU A 416 -15.76 -21.36 7.15
N LEU A 417 -15.07 -22.17 6.34
CA LEU A 417 -15.57 -23.47 5.91
C LEU A 417 -15.57 -24.49 7.04
N THR A 418 -14.53 -24.52 7.89
CA THR A 418 -14.48 -25.38 9.08
C THR A 418 -15.72 -25.21 9.95
N GLN A 419 -16.05 -23.96 10.31
CA GLN A 419 -17.18 -23.71 11.19
C GLN A 419 -18.52 -23.97 10.49
N ALA A 420 -18.64 -23.61 9.21
CA ALA A 420 -19.85 -23.85 8.44
C ALA A 420 -20.19 -25.34 8.35
N PHE A 421 -19.24 -26.18 7.91
CA PHE A 421 -19.46 -27.63 7.81
C PHE A 421 -19.66 -28.29 9.17
N ARG A 422 -18.95 -27.84 10.21
CA ARG A 422 -19.14 -28.35 11.57
C ARG A 422 -20.58 -28.12 12.06
N ARG A 423 -21.11 -26.91 11.86
CA ARG A 423 -22.48 -26.53 12.26
C ARG A 423 -23.56 -27.16 11.39
N LEU A 424 -23.24 -27.56 10.16
CA LEU A 424 -24.14 -28.36 9.31
C LEU A 424 -24.17 -29.84 9.70
N GLY A 425 -23.15 -30.33 10.43
CA GLY A 425 -23.16 -31.66 11.04
C GLY A 425 -21.94 -32.53 10.74
N SER A 426 -20.98 -32.08 9.92
CA SER A 426 -19.74 -32.83 9.66
C SER A 426 -18.86 -32.90 10.91
N ALA A 427 -18.15 -34.02 11.09
CA ALA A 427 -16.99 -34.11 11.98
C ALA A 427 -15.78 -33.50 11.25
N VAL A 428 -15.36 -32.32 11.70
CA VAL A 428 -14.31 -31.55 11.01
C VAL A 428 -12.98 -31.62 11.75
N THR A 429 -11.91 -31.94 11.02
CA THR A 429 -10.53 -31.79 11.48
C THR A 429 -9.84 -30.70 10.67
N GLN A 430 -9.48 -29.59 11.30
CA GLN A 430 -8.72 -28.52 10.67
C GLN A 430 -7.23 -28.71 10.95
N VAL A 431 -6.43 -28.79 9.88
CA VAL A 431 -4.98 -28.99 9.95
C VAL A 431 -4.27 -27.73 9.47
N GLU A 432 -3.45 -27.13 10.32
CA GLU A 432 -2.68 -25.93 10.01
C GLU A 432 -1.21 -26.12 10.40
N MET A 433 -0.33 -25.74 9.46
CA MET A 433 1.13 -25.84 9.65
C MET A 433 1.66 -24.76 10.59
N ALA A 434 1.04 -23.59 10.64
CA ALA A 434 1.40 -22.52 11.56
C ALA A 434 0.96 -22.82 13.01
N PRO A 435 1.57 -22.15 14.00
CA PRO A 435 1.22 -22.32 15.41
C PRO A 435 -0.15 -21.74 15.79
N ARG A 436 -0.83 -21.04 14.88
CA ARG A 436 -2.10 -20.35 15.15
C ARG A 436 -2.97 -20.27 13.90
N LEU A 437 -4.29 -20.40 14.10
CA LEU A 437 -5.27 -19.98 13.11
C LEU A 437 -5.17 -18.47 12.87
N LEU A 438 -5.51 -18.04 11.66
CA LEU A 438 -5.49 -16.63 11.24
C LEU A 438 -4.17 -15.95 11.61
N ALA A 439 -3.02 -16.52 11.22
CA ALA A 439 -1.69 -16.09 11.64
C ALA A 439 -1.36 -14.59 11.39
N ARG A 440 -2.14 -13.92 10.53
CA ARG A 440 -2.04 -12.46 10.27
C ARG A 440 -2.76 -11.59 11.32
N GLU A 441 -3.52 -12.19 12.22
CA GLU A 441 -4.20 -11.55 13.34
C GLU A 441 -3.39 -11.68 14.65
N ASP A 442 -3.76 -10.88 15.64
CA ASP A 442 -3.09 -10.90 16.94
C ASP A 442 -3.33 -12.24 17.69
N PRO A 443 -2.40 -12.67 18.58
CA PRO A 443 -2.52 -13.93 19.31
C PRO A 443 -3.82 -14.11 20.09
N ASP A 444 -4.37 -13.05 20.66
CA ASP A 444 -5.63 -13.07 21.40
C ASP A 444 -6.85 -13.36 20.50
N VAL A 445 -6.84 -12.83 19.27
CA VAL A 445 -7.87 -13.10 18.25
C VAL A 445 -7.80 -14.56 17.79
N SER A 446 -6.61 -15.04 17.47
CA SER A 446 -6.39 -16.43 17.05
C SER A 446 -6.79 -17.44 18.14
N ALA A 447 -6.45 -17.14 19.39
CA ALA A 447 -6.73 -18.02 20.53
C ALA A 447 -8.24 -18.13 20.78
N LEU A 448 -8.97 -17.01 20.73
CA LEU A 448 -10.42 -17.00 20.88
C LEU A 448 -11.09 -17.88 19.83
N LEU A 449 -10.73 -17.72 18.56
CA LEU A 449 -11.33 -18.53 17.49
C LEU A 449 -11.00 -20.02 17.63
N ALA A 450 -9.75 -20.35 17.98
CA ALA A 450 -9.34 -21.74 18.17
C ALA A 450 -10.10 -22.40 19.33
N GLU A 451 -10.34 -21.66 20.42
CA GLU A 451 -11.12 -22.16 21.54
C GLU A 451 -12.58 -22.37 21.14
N ARG A 452 -13.18 -21.39 20.45
CA ARG A 452 -14.54 -21.51 19.93
C ARG A 452 -14.71 -22.73 19.03
N PHE A 453 -13.72 -23.04 18.20
CA PHE A 453 -13.75 -24.24 17.35
C PHE A 453 -13.72 -25.53 18.18
N ARG A 454 -12.90 -25.59 19.24
CA ARG A 454 -12.86 -26.76 20.14
C ARG A 454 -14.16 -26.94 20.91
N GLU A 455 -14.74 -25.85 21.41
CA GLU A 455 -16.05 -25.86 22.07
C GLU A 455 -17.16 -26.37 21.15
N GLU A 456 -17.11 -26.01 19.87
CA GLU A 456 -18.03 -26.53 18.85
C GLU A 456 -17.70 -27.96 18.43
N GLY A 457 -16.61 -28.56 18.89
CA GLY A 457 -16.22 -29.95 18.61
C GLY A 457 -15.41 -30.15 17.32
N VAL A 458 -14.74 -29.12 16.83
CA VAL A 458 -13.74 -29.23 15.76
C VAL A 458 -12.43 -29.75 16.33
N SER A 459 -11.80 -30.72 15.65
CA SER A 459 -10.41 -31.11 15.97
C SER A 459 -9.45 -30.12 15.30
N VAL A 460 -8.77 -29.28 16.09
CA VAL A 460 -7.86 -28.25 15.59
C VAL A 460 -6.40 -28.70 15.80
N LEU A 461 -5.72 -29.05 14.70
CA LEU A 461 -4.33 -29.50 14.69
C LEU A 461 -3.42 -28.37 14.20
N LEU A 462 -2.81 -27.66 15.15
CA LEU A 462 -1.82 -26.60 14.90
C LEU A 462 -0.40 -27.16 14.88
N ASP A 463 0.57 -26.40 14.36
CA ASP A 463 1.95 -26.86 14.19
C ASP A 463 2.04 -28.23 13.49
N THR A 464 1.09 -28.51 12.59
CA THR A 464 0.90 -29.83 11.99
C THR A 464 1.03 -29.74 10.47
N ARG A 465 2.04 -30.41 9.93
CA ARG A 465 2.35 -30.43 8.49
C ARG A 465 1.75 -31.66 7.83
N ALA A 466 0.81 -31.49 6.91
CA ALA A 466 0.37 -32.57 6.02
C ALA A 466 1.52 -33.07 5.14
N THR A 467 1.77 -34.39 5.13
CA THR A 467 2.89 -35.00 4.39
C THR A 467 2.44 -35.92 3.27
N ALA A 468 1.36 -36.67 3.45
CA ALA A 468 0.82 -37.57 2.43
C ALA A 468 -0.68 -37.83 2.60
N VAL A 469 -1.33 -38.21 1.50
CA VAL A 469 -2.67 -38.81 1.47
C VAL A 469 -2.52 -40.24 0.95
N ARG A 470 -3.18 -41.19 1.61
CA ARG A 470 -3.18 -42.60 1.22
C ARG A 470 -4.59 -43.17 1.27
N ARG A 471 -4.82 -44.24 0.51
CA ARG A 471 -5.97 -45.13 0.73
C ARG A 471 -5.51 -46.35 1.52
N GLU A 472 -6.09 -46.55 2.69
CA GLU A 472 -5.80 -47.66 3.60
C GLU A 472 -7.13 -48.33 3.98
N ASP A 473 -7.23 -49.65 3.82
CA ASP A 473 -8.44 -50.43 4.11
C ASP A 473 -9.75 -49.92 3.48
N GLY A 474 -9.64 -49.25 2.32
CA GLY A 474 -10.76 -48.66 1.59
C GLY A 474 -11.14 -47.25 2.03
N GLU A 475 -10.46 -46.67 3.02
CA GLU A 475 -10.67 -45.30 3.49
C GLU A 475 -9.53 -44.36 3.07
N SER A 476 -9.84 -43.08 2.85
CA SER A 476 -8.84 -42.04 2.63
C SER A 476 -8.28 -41.56 3.98
N VAL A 477 -6.95 -41.50 4.09
CA VAL A 477 -6.23 -41.11 5.31
C VAL A 477 -5.20 -40.02 4.99
N LEU A 478 -5.25 -38.94 5.76
CA LEU A 478 -4.22 -37.91 5.78
C LEU A 478 -3.16 -38.29 6.81
N LEU A 479 -1.91 -38.34 6.36
CA LEU A 479 -0.72 -38.41 7.21
C LEU A 479 -0.16 -37.00 7.40
N ALA A 480 0.16 -36.66 8.64
CA ALA A 480 0.75 -35.38 8.99
C ALA A 480 1.80 -35.53 10.10
N GLU A 481 2.72 -34.58 10.18
CA GLU A 481 3.71 -34.47 11.25
C GLU A 481 3.29 -33.34 12.19
N GLY A 482 2.90 -33.70 13.41
CA GLY A 482 2.56 -32.76 14.47
C GLY A 482 3.67 -32.65 15.53
N PRO A 483 3.44 -31.84 16.57
CA PRO A 483 4.43 -31.62 17.64
C PRO A 483 4.77 -32.90 18.44
N ASP A 484 3.82 -33.83 18.55
CA ASP A 484 3.95 -35.09 19.30
C ASP A 484 4.29 -36.31 18.40
N GLY A 485 4.55 -36.09 17.10
CA GLY A 485 4.89 -37.13 16.14
C GLY A 485 3.91 -37.25 14.97
N GLU A 486 3.84 -38.43 14.35
CA GLU A 486 2.95 -38.68 13.22
C GLU A 486 1.47 -38.67 13.66
N VAL A 487 0.65 -37.91 12.95
CA VAL A 487 -0.79 -37.81 13.11
C VAL A 487 -1.47 -38.44 11.90
N ARG A 488 -2.50 -39.24 12.16
CA ARG A 488 -3.27 -39.97 11.15
C ARG A 488 -4.73 -39.56 11.26
N VAL A 489 -5.30 -39.05 10.17
CA VAL A 489 -6.68 -38.54 10.13
C VAL A 489 -7.43 -39.19 8.98
N ALA A 490 -8.38 -40.07 9.28
CA ALA A 490 -9.26 -40.64 8.27
C ALA A 490 -10.36 -39.63 7.88
N PHE A 491 -10.69 -39.57 6.59
CA PHE A 491 -11.64 -38.59 6.05
C PHE A 491 -12.42 -39.13 4.86
N ASP A 492 -13.58 -38.52 4.60
CA ASP A 492 -14.38 -38.79 3.41
C ASP A 492 -14.06 -37.76 2.33
N GLU A 493 -13.97 -36.48 2.72
CA GLU A 493 -13.61 -35.36 1.85
C GLU A 493 -12.50 -34.51 2.46
N ILE A 494 -11.73 -33.83 1.61
CA ILE A 494 -10.64 -32.92 2.00
C ILE A 494 -10.73 -31.59 1.28
N ILE A 495 -10.85 -30.48 2.03
CA ILE A 495 -10.80 -29.12 1.51
C ILE A 495 -9.38 -28.56 1.64
N VAL A 496 -8.81 -28.10 0.53
CA VAL A 496 -7.52 -27.43 0.46
C VAL A 496 -7.72 -25.91 0.42
N ALA A 497 -7.45 -25.25 1.53
CA ALA A 497 -7.62 -23.80 1.75
C ALA A 497 -6.32 -23.12 2.22
N VAL A 498 -5.19 -23.48 1.64
CA VAL A 498 -3.83 -23.06 2.09
C VAL A 498 -3.33 -21.75 1.46
N GLY A 499 -4.11 -21.14 0.57
CA GLY A 499 -3.77 -19.86 -0.06
C GLY A 499 -4.21 -19.77 -1.51
N ARG A 500 -3.85 -18.65 -2.15
CA ARG A 500 -4.21 -18.34 -3.54
C ARG A 500 -3.00 -17.79 -4.30
N LYS A 501 -2.90 -18.12 -5.58
CA LYS A 501 -1.82 -17.70 -6.48
C LYS A 501 -2.40 -16.85 -7.62
N ALA A 502 -1.77 -15.72 -7.89
CA ALA A 502 -2.15 -14.82 -8.98
C ALA A 502 -2.11 -15.51 -10.36
N ASN A 503 -3.12 -15.24 -11.19
CA ASN A 503 -3.25 -15.81 -12.52
C ASN A 503 -2.46 -14.98 -13.54
N THR A 504 -1.18 -15.33 -13.73
CA THR A 504 -0.22 -14.57 -14.55
C THR A 504 0.29 -15.32 -15.79
N ALA A 505 0.04 -16.62 -15.88
CA ALA A 505 0.42 -17.44 -17.04
C ALA A 505 -0.63 -17.34 -18.17
N GLY A 506 -0.22 -17.52 -19.43
CA GLY A 506 -1.13 -17.54 -20.58
C GLY A 506 -1.50 -16.16 -21.16
N PHE A 507 -1.41 -15.09 -20.37
CA PHE A 507 -1.83 -13.73 -20.80
C PHE A 507 -0.79 -12.94 -21.60
N GLY A 508 0.36 -13.53 -21.95
CA GLY A 508 1.45 -12.89 -22.72
C GLY A 508 2.41 -12.00 -21.92
N LEU A 509 2.32 -12.03 -20.58
CA LEU A 509 3.14 -11.17 -19.70
C LEU A 509 4.64 -11.45 -19.80
N ASP A 510 5.00 -12.72 -19.92
CA ASP A 510 6.36 -13.22 -20.13
C ASP A 510 6.97 -12.72 -21.44
N THR A 511 6.19 -12.79 -22.53
CA THR A 511 6.59 -12.34 -23.87
C THR A 511 6.80 -10.82 -23.90
N LEU A 512 5.98 -10.06 -23.14
CA LEU A 512 6.15 -8.62 -22.97
C LEU A 512 7.25 -8.26 -21.95
N GLY A 513 7.82 -9.25 -21.27
CA GLY A 513 8.79 -9.07 -20.19
C GLY A 513 8.24 -8.19 -19.06
N ILE A 514 6.96 -8.35 -18.70
CA ILE A 514 6.34 -7.71 -17.55
C ILE A 514 6.80 -8.46 -16.29
N PRO A 515 7.54 -7.81 -15.37
CA PRO A 515 8.08 -8.48 -14.20
C PRO A 515 6.97 -8.89 -13.22
N LEU A 516 7.21 -10.02 -12.54
CA LEU A 516 6.40 -10.49 -11.43
C LEU A 516 7.14 -10.25 -10.12
N THR A 517 6.40 -10.03 -9.04
CA THR A 517 6.93 -9.97 -7.68
C THR A 517 7.36 -11.37 -7.22
N ALA A 518 8.12 -11.45 -6.11
CA ALA A 518 8.53 -12.72 -5.51
C ALA A 518 7.35 -13.66 -5.16
N ASN A 519 6.15 -13.09 -4.95
CA ASN A 519 4.93 -13.84 -4.63
C ASN A 519 4.10 -14.19 -5.88
N GLY A 520 4.61 -13.92 -7.08
CA GLY A 520 3.97 -14.25 -8.35
C GLY A 520 2.89 -13.27 -8.84
N THR A 521 2.69 -12.14 -8.15
CA THR A 521 1.79 -11.05 -8.61
C THR A 521 2.48 -10.17 -9.65
N ILE A 522 1.73 -9.42 -10.45
CA ILE A 522 2.29 -8.45 -11.41
C ILE A 522 2.91 -7.28 -10.66
N GLU A 523 4.17 -6.94 -10.97
CA GLU A 523 4.81 -5.76 -10.40
C GLU A 523 4.17 -4.49 -10.98
N THR A 524 3.64 -3.65 -10.09
CA THR A 524 3.05 -2.35 -10.44
C THR A 524 3.62 -1.22 -9.59
N ASN A 525 3.58 0.00 -10.13
CA ASN A 525 3.86 1.21 -9.36
C ASN A 525 2.62 1.68 -8.57
N ASP A 526 2.75 2.77 -7.81
CA ASP A 526 1.66 3.34 -7.00
C ASP A 526 0.41 3.73 -7.81
N CYS A 527 0.55 3.94 -9.12
CA CYS A 527 -0.54 4.25 -10.05
C CYS A 527 -1.13 2.99 -10.72
N LEU A 528 -0.78 1.80 -10.23
CA LEU A 528 -1.18 0.49 -10.75
C LEU A 528 -0.68 0.20 -12.17
N GLN A 529 0.37 0.89 -12.63
CA GLN A 529 0.98 0.67 -13.95
C GLN A 529 2.03 -0.43 -13.86
N THR A 530 2.06 -1.30 -14.87
CA THR A 530 3.19 -2.20 -15.11
C THR A 530 4.39 -1.41 -15.66
N ARG A 531 5.45 -2.10 -16.11
CA ARG A 531 6.54 -1.45 -16.85
C ARG A 531 6.05 -0.63 -18.05
N PHE A 532 4.92 -1.01 -18.66
CA PHE A 532 4.28 -0.26 -19.74
C PHE A 532 3.27 0.72 -19.14
N PRO A 533 3.44 2.05 -19.32
CA PRO A 533 2.56 3.06 -18.70
C PRO A 533 1.08 2.97 -19.07
N ASN A 534 0.72 2.24 -20.12
CA ASN A 534 -0.65 2.06 -20.58
C ASN A 534 -1.22 0.65 -20.27
N ILE A 535 -0.44 -0.21 -19.63
CA ILE A 535 -0.93 -1.50 -19.11
C ILE A 535 -0.96 -1.39 -17.58
N HIS A 536 -2.13 -1.62 -17.02
CA HIS A 536 -2.39 -1.61 -15.58
C HIS A 536 -2.79 -3.00 -15.09
N ALA A 537 -2.64 -3.25 -13.79
CA ALA A 537 -3.15 -4.46 -13.14
C ALA A 537 -3.93 -4.13 -11.87
N VAL A 538 -5.02 -4.86 -11.62
CA VAL A 538 -5.92 -4.64 -10.47
C VAL A 538 -6.40 -5.96 -9.87
N GLY A 539 -6.78 -5.93 -8.59
CA GLY A 539 -7.24 -7.08 -7.83
C GLY A 539 -6.12 -8.05 -7.47
N ASP A 540 -6.49 -9.30 -7.28
CA ASP A 540 -5.61 -10.35 -6.76
C ASP A 540 -4.34 -10.56 -7.60
N VAL A 541 -4.40 -10.30 -8.91
CA VAL A 541 -3.25 -10.42 -9.82
C VAL A 541 -2.19 -9.34 -9.56
N ALA A 542 -2.58 -8.16 -9.08
CA ALA A 542 -1.67 -7.07 -8.71
C ALA A 542 -1.16 -7.24 -7.27
N GLY A 543 -2.02 -7.73 -6.37
CA GLY A 543 -1.73 -7.84 -4.95
C GLY A 543 -1.49 -6.47 -4.27
N PRO A 544 -1.00 -6.45 -3.03
CA PRO A 544 -0.87 -7.59 -2.11
C PRO A 544 -2.22 -7.98 -1.47
N TYR A 545 -3.30 -7.24 -1.74
CA TYR A 545 -4.61 -7.44 -1.15
C TYR A 545 -5.49 -8.30 -2.05
N GLN A 546 -5.95 -9.44 -1.54
CA GLN A 546 -6.85 -10.36 -2.23
C GLN A 546 -8.26 -10.21 -1.65
N PHE A 547 -8.87 -9.04 -1.88
CA PHE A 547 -10.21 -8.70 -1.41
C PHE A 547 -11.03 -8.03 -2.51
N THR A 548 -12.29 -8.42 -2.65
CA THR A 548 -13.23 -7.91 -3.67
C THR A 548 -13.36 -6.39 -3.65
N HIS A 549 -13.51 -5.79 -2.47
CA HIS A 549 -13.61 -4.33 -2.33
C HIS A 549 -12.29 -3.62 -2.63
N THR A 550 -11.14 -4.24 -2.36
CA THR A 550 -9.84 -3.68 -2.74
C THR A 550 -9.61 -3.75 -4.25
N ALA A 551 -10.03 -4.84 -4.91
CA ALA A 551 -10.00 -4.93 -6.38
C ALA A 551 -10.87 -3.82 -7.02
N SER A 552 -12.06 -3.58 -6.46
CA SER A 552 -12.96 -2.50 -6.88
C SER A 552 -12.35 -1.11 -6.64
N HIS A 553 -11.68 -0.92 -5.49
CA HIS A 553 -10.96 0.31 -5.17
C HIS A 553 -9.83 0.57 -6.17
N GLN A 554 -9.01 -0.44 -6.46
CA GLN A 554 -7.92 -0.37 -7.43
C GLN A 554 -8.42 -0.07 -8.85
N ALA A 555 -9.52 -0.68 -9.27
CA ALA A 555 -10.16 -0.46 -10.57
C ALA A 555 -10.42 1.03 -10.83
N TRP A 556 -10.90 1.78 -9.84
CA TRP A 556 -11.11 3.22 -9.98
C TRP A 556 -9.82 3.98 -10.33
N TYR A 557 -8.73 3.74 -9.58
CA TYR A 557 -7.45 4.40 -9.85
C TYR A 557 -6.87 3.98 -11.19
N ALA A 558 -6.93 2.68 -11.52
CA ALA A 558 -6.41 2.15 -12.77
C ALA A 558 -7.13 2.75 -13.98
N VAL A 559 -8.47 2.81 -13.98
CA VAL A 559 -9.24 3.40 -15.10
C VAL A 559 -8.97 4.90 -15.22
N VAL A 560 -9.00 5.65 -14.12
CA VAL A 560 -8.74 7.10 -14.15
C VAL A 560 -7.34 7.38 -14.66
N ASN A 561 -6.33 6.61 -14.23
CA ASN A 561 -4.96 6.73 -14.72
C ASN A 561 -4.84 6.28 -16.18
N ALA A 562 -5.54 5.23 -16.60
CA ALA A 562 -5.52 4.71 -17.96
C ALA A 562 -6.10 5.70 -18.98
N LEU A 563 -7.15 6.44 -18.61
CA LEU A 563 -7.82 7.41 -19.49
C LEU A 563 -7.24 8.82 -19.38
N PHE A 564 -6.96 9.28 -18.15
CA PHE A 564 -6.64 10.68 -17.86
C PHE A 564 -5.23 10.89 -17.29
N GLY A 565 -4.45 9.82 -17.14
CA GLY A 565 -3.07 9.84 -16.60
C GLY A 565 -2.05 10.63 -17.41
N THR A 566 -2.42 11.10 -18.60
CA THR A 566 -1.62 12.06 -19.40
C THR A 566 -1.63 13.45 -18.76
N PHE A 567 -2.74 13.84 -18.12
CA PHE A 567 -2.90 15.14 -17.46
C PHE A 567 -2.55 15.07 -15.98
N ARG A 568 -3.08 14.06 -15.27
CA ARG A 568 -2.86 13.87 -13.83
C ARG A 568 -2.97 12.40 -13.47
N ARG A 569 -2.03 11.93 -12.65
CA ARG A 569 -2.01 10.57 -12.11
C ARG A 569 -2.38 10.58 -10.63
N PHE A 570 -3.00 9.51 -10.19
CA PHE A 570 -3.44 9.29 -8.82
C PHE A 570 -2.83 7.99 -8.29
N ALA A 571 -2.14 8.08 -7.14
CA ALA A 571 -1.67 6.91 -6.43
C ALA A 571 -2.83 6.24 -5.70
N ALA A 572 -2.89 4.91 -5.73
CA ALA A 572 -3.88 4.13 -4.97
C ALA A 572 -3.64 4.27 -3.46
N ASP A 573 -4.70 4.53 -2.69
CA ASP A 573 -4.62 4.78 -1.25
C ASP A 573 -5.02 3.54 -0.45
N TYR A 574 -4.03 2.84 0.09
CA TYR A 574 -4.23 1.61 0.88
C TYR A 574 -4.19 1.81 2.39
N HIS A 575 -4.17 3.06 2.89
CA HIS A 575 -4.03 3.30 4.33
C HIS A 575 -5.21 2.77 5.16
N VAL A 576 -6.40 2.66 4.56
CA VAL A 576 -7.64 2.27 5.25
C VAL A 576 -8.36 1.18 4.45
N ILE A 577 -7.79 -0.02 4.47
CA ILE A 577 -8.39 -1.22 3.87
C ILE A 577 -8.97 -2.09 5.00
N PRO A 578 -10.30 -2.20 5.12
CA PRO A 578 -10.92 -3.14 6.06
C PRO A 578 -10.82 -4.57 5.53
N ARG A 579 -10.91 -5.54 6.44
CA ARG A 579 -11.04 -6.97 6.14
C ARG A 579 -11.91 -7.63 7.20
N ALA A 580 -12.60 -8.70 6.83
CA ALA A 580 -13.39 -9.50 7.75
C ALA A 580 -13.23 -11.00 7.46
N THR A 581 -13.29 -11.81 8.51
CA THR A 581 -13.46 -13.26 8.47
C THR A 581 -14.83 -13.58 9.07
N PHE A 582 -15.69 -14.23 8.30
CA PHE A 582 -17.10 -14.44 8.63
C PHE A 582 -17.34 -15.72 9.45
N THR A 583 -16.48 -15.95 10.44
CA THR A 583 -16.75 -16.91 11.52
C THR A 583 -17.79 -16.33 12.49
N ALA A 584 -18.19 -17.10 13.49
CA ALA A 584 -19.03 -16.66 14.60
C ALA A 584 -18.31 -16.98 15.92
N PRO A 585 -17.79 -15.97 16.66
CA PRO A 585 -17.89 -14.54 16.35
C PRO A 585 -17.12 -14.12 15.07
N GLU A 586 -17.59 -13.06 14.43
CA GLU A 586 -16.92 -12.48 13.26
C GLU A 586 -15.65 -11.75 13.72
N ILE A 587 -14.66 -11.67 12.84
CA ILE A 587 -13.41 -10.96 13.08
C ILE A 587 -13.25 -9.90 12.00
N ALA A 588 -13.27 -8.63 12.39
CA ALA A 588 -13.07 -7.50 11.47
C ALA A 588 -11.87 -6.65 11.89
N ARG A 589 -11.09 -6.20 10.90
CA ARG A 589 -9.89 -5.38 11.14
C ARG A 589 -9.73 -4.28 10.10
N VAL A 590 -9.27 -3.11 10.55
CA VAL A 590 -8.78 -2.02 9.69
C VAL A 590 -7.51 -1.42 10.29
N GLY A 591 -6.54 -1.06 9.45
CA GLY A 591 -5.26 -0.50 9.91
C GLY A 591 -4.33 -1.53 10.56
N LEU A 592 -3.51 -1.05 11.49
CA LEU A 592 -2.52 -1.86 12.22
C LEU A 592 -3.17 -2.73 13.29
N ASN A 593 -2.63 -3.94 13.49
CA ASN A 593 -2.81 -4.69 14.74
C ASN A 593 -1.54 -4.56 15.63
N GLU A 594 -1.56 -5.15 16.83
CA GLU A 594 -0.43 -5.03 17.76
C GLU A 594 0.84 -5.69 17.23
N THR A 595 0.69 -6.84 16.57
CA THR A 595 1.79 -7.59 15.96
C THR A 595 2.50 -6.75 14.90
N GLU A 596 1.74 -6.19 13.94
CA GLU A 596 2.26 -5.32 12.89
C GLU A 596 2.87 -4.02 13.46
N ALA A 597 2.27 -3.44 14.51
CA ALA A 597 2.83 -2.26 15.17
C ALA A 597 4.19 -2.56 15.82
N ARG A 598 4.33 -3.73 16.47
CA ARG A 598 5.58 -4.19 17.07
C ARG A 598 6.67 -4.47 16.03
N GLU A 599 6.32 -5.18 14.96
CA GLU A 599 7.24 -5.48 13.85
C GLU A 599 7.77 -4.20 13.18
N ARG A 600 6.93 -3.16 13.09
CA ARG A 600 7.31 -1.85 12.52
C ARG A 600 7.93 -0.89 13.53
N GLY A 601 8.03 -1.25 14.81
CA GLY A 601 8.55 -0.39 15.86
C GLY A 601 7.69 0.85 16.14
N ILE A 602 6.38 0.78 15.89
CA ILE A 602 5.43 1.87 16.11
C ILE A 602 4.94 1.81 17.55
N ALA A 603 5.20 2.86 18.33
CA ALA A 603 4.68 2.98 19.69
C ALA A 603 3.16 3.18 19.66
N VAL A 604 2.44 2.29 20.34
CA VAL A 604 0.98 2.29 20.43
C VAL A 604 0.53 2.15 21.88
N GLU A 605 -0.61 2.77 22.17
CA GLU A 605 -1.45 2.52 23.32
C GLU A 605 -2.63 1.67 22.84
N VAL A 606 -2.92 0.59 23.58
CA VAL A 606 -3.99 -0.36 23.25
C VAL A 606 -5.14 -0.12 24.21
N THR A 607 -6.31 0.18 23.65
CA THR A 607 -7.57 0.22 24.39
C THR A 607 -8.41 -0.99 24.02
N ARG A 608 -8.96 -1.66 25.02
CA ARG A 608 -9.82 -2.83 24.84
C ARG A 608 -11.12 -2.62 25.60
N TYR A 609 -12.24 -2.96 24.96
CA TYR A 609 -13.56 -3.07 25.56
C TYR A 609 -14.10 -4.48 25.30
N GLY A 610 -14.58 -5.15 26.35
CA GLY A 610 -15.17 -6.49 26.27
C GLY A 610 -16.61 -6.42 25.78
N ILE A 611 -16.97 -7.28 24.82
CA ILE A 611 -18.37 -7.35 24.31
C ILE A 611 -19.28 -8.04 25.33
N ASP A 612 -18.71 -8.76 26.29
CA ASP A 612 -19.38 -9.35 27.44
C ASP A 612 -20.06 -8.31 28.36
N ASP A 613 -19.60 -7.06 28.32
CA ASP A 613 -20.21 -5.93 29.04
C ASP A 613 -21.27 -5.15 28.20
N LEU A 614 -21.58 -5.60 26.98
CA LEU A 614 -22.48 -4.88 26.08
C LEU A 614 -23.92 -5.41 26.20
N ASP A 615 -24.83 -4.58 26.74
CA ASP A 615 -26.26 -4.90 26.93
C ASP A 615 -26.90 -5.57 25.71
N ARG A 616 -26.63 -5.06 24.49
CA ARG A 616 -27.20 -5.65 23.27
C ARG A 616 -26.68 -7.06 23.01
N ALA A 617 -25.39 -7.30 23.18
CA ALA A 617 -24.79 -8.62 22.95
C ALA A 617 -25.25 -9.62 24.02
N ILE A 618 -25.44 -9.17 25.27
CA ILE A 618 -26.04 -9.97 26.34
C ILE A 618 -27.47 -10.35 25.98
N ALA A 619 -28.28 -9.39 25.53
CA ALA A 619 -29.66 -9.63 25.14
C ALA A 619 -29.78 -10.61 23.96
N ASP A 620 -28.83 -10.57 23.02
CA ASP A 620 -28.79 -11.46 21.86
C ASP A 620 -28.16 -12.83 22.16
N GLY A 621 -27.52 -13.01 23.33
CA GLY A 621 -26.81 -14.24 23.68
C GLY A 621 -25.47 -14.41 22.95
N THR A 622 -24.89 -13.31 22.45
CA THR A 622 -23.65 -13.26 21.66
C THR A 622 -22.58 -12.42 22.34
N ALA A 623 -22.60 -12.38 23.68
CA ALA A 623 -21.73 -11.56 24.53
C ALA A 623 -20.30 -12.12 24.64
N GLU A 624 -19.66 -12.38 23.50
CA GLU A 624 -18.31 -12.91 23.39
C GLU A 624 -17.47 -12.00 22.49
N GLY A 625 -16.20 -11.81 22.86
CA GLY A 625 -15.23 -11.07 22.06
C GLY A 625 -14.93 -9.67 22.61
N PHE A 626 -14.41 -8.81 21.77
CA PHE A 626 -13.88 -7.50 22.18
C PHE A 626 -13.73 -6.52 21.01
N VAL A 627 -13.73 -5.23 21.35
CA VAL A 627 -13.23 -4.16 20.48
C VAL A 627 -11.85 -3.74 20.97
N LYS A 628 -10.86 -3.78 20.08
CA LYS A 628 -9.48 -3.39 20.36
C LYS A 628 -9.06 -2.25 19.44
N VAL A 629 -8.65 -1.12 20.01
CA VAL A 629 -8.24 0.09 19.27
C VAL A 629 -6.80 0.47 19.62
N LEU A 630 -5.99 0.71 18.59
CA LEU A 630 -4.62 1.18 18.70
C LEU A 630 -4.55 2.68 18.44
N THR A 631 -3.92 3.42 19.34
CA THR A 631 -3.67 4.87 19.21
C THR A 631 -2.19 5.20 19.50
N PRO A 632 -1.62 6.34 19.05
CA PRO A 632 -0.34 6.79 19.56
C PRO A 632 -0.49 7.19 21.03
N PRO A 633 0.50 6.95 21.89
CA PRO A 633 0.42 7.30 23.32
C PRO A 633 -0.04 8.74 23.55
N GLY A 634 -1.10 8.91 24.33
CA GLY A 634 -1.66 10.21 24.71
C GLY A 634 -2.34 10.98 23.57
N LYS A 635 -2.65 10.34 22.43
CA LYS A 635 -3.36 10.95 21.30
C LYS A 635 -4.56 10.08 20.92
N ASP A 636 -5.67 10.71 20.53
CA ASP A 636 -6.90 9.98 20.16
C ASP A 636 -6.94 9.50 18.71
N ARG A 637 -5.86 9.72 17.93
CA ARG A 637 -5.78 9.30 16.53
C ARG A 637 -5.78 7.78 16.44
N ILE A 638 -6.66 7.23 15.61
CA ILE A 638 -6.79 5.79 15.40
C ILE A 638 -5.71 5.32 14.41
N LEU A 639 -4.94 4.30 14.81
CA LEU A 639 -3.91 3.65 13.98
C LEU A 639 -4.39 2.31 13.43
N GLY A 640 -5.28 1.65 14.14
CA GLY A 640 -5.96 0.44 13.70
C GLY A 640 -6.93 -0.06 14.74
N VAL A 641 -7.82 -0.92 14.29
CA VAL A 641 -8.91 -1.49 15.08
C VAL A 641 -9.10 -2.95 14.70
N THR A 642 -9.30 -3.79 15.71
CA THR A 642 -9.77 -5.15 15.56
C THR A 642 -11.04 -5.33 16.40
N ILE A 643 -12.10 -5.84 15.78
CA ILE A 643 -13.35 -6.20 16.44
C ILE A 643 -13.53 -7.72 16.28
N VAL A 644 -13.77 -8.39 17.40
CA VAL A 644 -14.18 -9.80 17.44
C VAL A 644 -15.54 -9.82 18.10
N GLY A 645 -16.59 -10.23 17.39
CA GLY A 645 -17.97 -10.22 17.91
C GLY A 645 -19.01 -10.47 16.83
N ASP A 646 -20.29 -10.56 17.19
CA ASP A 646 -21.36 -10.66 16.19
C ASP A 646 -21.43 -9.36 15.36
N HIS A 647 -21.66 -9.49 14.05
CA HIS A 647 -21.68 -8.37 13.10
C HIS A 647 -20.43 -7.46 13.09
N ALA A 648 -19.25 -7.98 13.49
CA ALA A 648 -18.01 -7.21 13.48
C ALA A 648 -17.71 -6.62 12.09
N GLY A 649 -18.03 -7.35 11.02
CA GLY A 649 -17.84 -6.90 9.63
C GLY A 649 -18.64 -5.66 9.26
N ASP A 650 -19.80 -5.44 9.89
CA ASP A 650 -20.65 -4.27 9.67
C ASP A 650 -20.23 -3.11 10.59
N ILE A 651 -19.94 -3.39 11.86
CA ILE A 651 -19.66 -2.38 12.90
C ILE A 651 -18.30 -1.69 12.68
N ILE A 652 -17.35 -2.35 12.01
CA ILE A 652 -16.04 -1.78 11.68
C ILE A 652 -16.13 -0.55 10.75
N ALA A 653 -17.25 -0.39 10.03
CA ALA A 653 -17.42 0.68 9.04
C ALA A 653 -17.29 2.10 9.65
N GLU A 654 -17.71 2.30 10.90
CA GLU A 654 -17.52 3.57 11.60
C GLU A 654 -16.03 3.92 11.73
N TYR A 655 -15.21 2.95 12.11
CA TYR A 655 -13.76 3.14 12.23
C TYR A 655 -13.09 3.34 10.88
N VAL A 656 -13.55 2.66 9.82
CA VAL A 656 -13.09 2.88 8.44
C VAL A 656 -13.33 4.34 8.04
N LEU A 657 -14.54 4.85 8.27
CA LEU A 657 -14.88 6.26 8.00
C LEU A 657 -14.03 7.21 8.85
N ALA A 658 -13.91 6.94 10.15
CA ALA A 658 -13.13 7.77 11.07
C ALA A 658 -11.66 7.86 10.64
N MET A 659 -11.02 6.72 10.33
CA MET A 659 -9.63 6.68 9.86
C MET A 659 -9.46 7.39 8.52
N LYS A 660 -10.39 7.21 7.57
CA LYS A 660 -10.33 7.85 6.24
C LYS A 660 -10.36 9.38 6.35
N HIS A 661 -11.10 9.92 7.30
CA HIS A 661 -11.27 11.36 7.51
C HIS A 661 -10.43 11.93 8.66
N GLY A 662 -9.58 11.12 9.31
CA GLY A 662 -8.74 11.56 10.41
C GLY A 662 -9.48 11.94 11.69
N LEU A 663 -10.65 11.33 11.93
CA LEU A 663 -11.43 11.49 13.15
C LEU A 663 -10.85 10.57 14.25
N GLY A 664 -10.58 11.13 15.43
CA GLY A 664 -10.08 10.39 16.60
C GLY A 664 -11.18 9.84 17.51
N LEU A 665 -10.80 9.06 18.53
CA LEU A 665 -11.71 8.43 19.49
C LEU A 665 -12.63 9.41 20.22
N ASN A 666 -12.20 10.66 20.48
CA ASN A 666 -13.09 11.64 21.09
C ASN A 666 -14.31 11.96 20.20
N ARG A 667 -14.16 11.88 18.87
CA ARG A 667 -15.28 12.08 17.94
C ARG A 667 -16.25 10.91 17.97
N ILE A 668 -15.75 9.68 18.03
CA ILE A 668 -16.59 8.47 18.20
C ILE A 668 -17.35 8.53 19.53
N LEU A 669 -16.67 8.87 20.62
CA LEU A 669 -17.30 9.03 21.94
C LEU A 669 -18.40 10.10 21.95
N GLY A 670 -18.19 11.19 21.23
CA GLY A 670 -19.16 12.29 21.10
C GLY A 670 -20.34 12.01 20.16
N THR A 671 -20.28 10.92 19.38
CA THR A 671 -21.36 10.53 18.47
C THR A 671 -22.46 9.79 19.23
N ILE A 672 -23.72 10.17 18.97
CA ILE A 672 -24.89 9.48 19.52
C ILE A 672 -25.03 8.14 18.79
N HIS A 673 -24.96 7.05 19.55
CA HIS A 673 -25.26 5.70 19.12
C HIS A 673 -26.64 5.30 19.62
N ILE A 674 -27.38 4.53 18.83
CA ILE A 674 -28.70 4.02 19.22
C ILE A 674 -28.52 3.00 20.35
N TYR A 675 -29.40 3.04 21.35
CA TYR A 675 -29.40 2.09 22.47
C TYR A 675 -30.66 1.21 22.48
N PRO A 676 -30.54 -0.10 22.73
CA PRO A 676 -29.30 -0.89 22.76
C PRO A 676 -28.90 -1.34 21.33
N THR A 677 -27.64 -1.12 20.91
CA THR A 677 -27.11 -1.67 19.63
C THR A 677 -25.67 -2.18 19.76
N LEU A 678 -25.27 -3.10 18.87
CA LEU A 678 -23.89 -3.61 18.82
C LEU A 678 -22.87 -2.51 18.51
N ALA A 679 -23.26 -1.48 17.77
CA ALA A 679 -22.41 -0.34 17.44
C ALA A 679 -21.97 0.47 18.68
N GLU A 680 -22.70 0.39 19.80
CA GLU A 680 -22.30 1.05 21.05
C GLU A 680 -20.97 0.53 21.60
N ALA A 681 -20.54 -0.68 21.22
CA ALA A 681 -19.22 -1.21 21.56
C ALA A 681 -18.08 -0.25 21.12
N ASN A 682 -18.23 0.41 19.97
CA ASN A 682 -17.26 1.39 19.49
C ASN A 682 -17.21 2.63 20.39
N LYS A 683 -18.37 3.13 20.81
CA LYS A 683 -18.49 4.24 21.76
C LYS A 683 -17.90 3.88 23.12
N PHE A 684 -18.15 2.67 23.64
CA PHE A 684 -17.63 2.24 24.92
C PHE A 684 -16.11 2.01 24.88
N ALA A 685 -15.57 1.47 23.78
CA ALA A 685 -14.12 1.43 23.55
C ALA A 685 -13.50 2.84 23.57
N ALA A 686 -14.12 3.82 22.92
CA ALA A 686 -13.68 5.21 23.00
C ALA A 686 -13.79 5.78 24.43
N GLY A 687 -14.79 5.35 25.20
CA GLY A 687 -14.98 5.67 26.61
C GLY A 687 -13.85 5.13 27.50
N GLU A 688 -13.42 3.88 27.27
CA GLU A 688 -12.27 3.28 27.97
C GLU A 688 -10.98 4.07 27.72
N TRP A 689 -10.72 4.41 26.45
CA TRP A 689 -9.58 5.24 26.09
C TRP A 689 -9.65 6.59 26.82
N ARG A 690 -10.84 7.22 26.85
CA ARG A 690 -11.03 8.51 27.53
C ARG A 690 -10.83 8.39 29.04
N ARG A 691 -11.27 7.30 29.69
CA ARG A 691 -11.02 7.06 31.12
C ARG A 691 -9.51 6.95 31.41
N ALA A 692 -8.78 6.19 30.60
CA ALA A 692 -7.33 6.02 30.77
C ALA A 692 -6.53 7.32 30.55
N ASN A 693 -7.03 8.22 29.70
CA ASN A 693 -6.35 9.47 29.32
C ASN A 693 -6.88 10.73 30.03
N GLN A 694 -7.67 10.57 31.10
CA GLN A 694 -8.15 11.72 31.87
C GLN A 694 -7.04 12.32 32.75
N PRO A 695 -6.88 13.65 32.75
CA PRO A 695 -5.94 14.30 33.66
C PRO A 695 -6.40 14.13 35.12
N SER A 696 -5.67 13.34 35.90
CA SER A 696 -5.96 13.08 37.33
C SER A 696 -6.09 14.37 38.16
N TRP A 697 -5.25 15.38 37.87
CA TRP A 697 -5.32 16.69 38.52
C TRP A 697 -6.66 17.39 38.32
N ALA A 698 -7.30 17.21 37.17
CA ALA A 698 -8.57 17.83 36.86
C ALA A 698 -9.70 17.15 37.63
N LEU A 699 -9.65 15.83 37.79
CA LEU A 699 -10.62 15.08 38.61
C LEU A 699 -10.56 15.50 40.08
N THR A 700 -9.36 15.67 40.64
CA THR A 700 -9.20 16.17 42.01
C THR A 700 -9.74 17.61 42.17
N LEU A 701 -9.54 18.47 41.18
CA LEU A 701 -10.09 19.83 41.20
C LEU A 701 -11.62 19.82 41.11
N LEU A 702 -12.18 18.97 40.24
CA LEU A 702 -13.62 18.78 40.11
C LEU A 702 -14.23 18.21 41.40
N GLU A 703 -13.56 17.26 42.04
CA GLU A 703 -13.98 16.73 43.34
C GLU A 703 -14.03 17.84 44.39
N LYS A 704 -12.98 18.66 44.51
CA LYS A 704 -12.97 19.83 45.42
C LYS A 704 -14.08 20.82 45.08
N TYR A 705 -14.31 21.09 43.81
CA TYR A 705 -15.40 21.96 43.35
C TYR A 705 -16.78 21.39 43.71
N HIS A 706 -16.99 20.08 43.53
CA HIS A 706 -18.24 19.42 43.90
C HIS A 706 -18.41 19.34 45.42
N ALA A 707 -17.34 19.11 46.19
CA ALA A 707 -17.35 19.16 47.65
C ALA A 707 -17.75 20.56 48.13
N TRP A 708 -17.09 21.62 47.62
CA TRP A 708 -17.43 23.01 47.90
C TRP A 708 -18.89 23.34 47.55
N ARG A 709 -19.41 22.82 46.43
CA ARG A 709 -20.82 23.00 46.04
C ARG A 709 -21.81 22.24 46.93
N ARG A 710 -21.39 21.20 47.63
CA ARG A 710 -22.25 20.39 48.50
C ARG A 710 -22.32 20.90 49.95
N GLY A 711 -21.41 21.80 50.33
CA GLY A 711 -21.28 22.31 51.71
C GLY A 711 -20.04 21.76 52.37
#